data_AF-G7LWN0-F1
#
_entry.id   AF-G7LWN0-F1
#
_cell.length_a   1.000
_cell.length_b   1.000
_cell.length_c   1.000
_cell.angle_alpha   90.00
_cell.angle_beta   90.00
_cell.angle_gamma   90.00
#
_symmetry.space_group_name_H-M   'P 1'
#
loop_
_entity.id
_entity.type
_entity.pdbx_description
1 polymer ?
#
loop_
_entity_poly.entity_id
_entity_poly.type
_entity_poly.pdbx_seq_one_letter_code
_entity_poly.pdbx_strand_id
1 'polypeptide(L)'
;MRKQPSISLFFIIPLSGYKRVLANTPTTIALAAGYLFFAIALAGIATDKSFALTPGESRHLLERTGFGVTPQEIARLRDMTREQAVDDLLTTLDAPFYTRPPAFIAEPYPDYWADGWMEQQVIFRRVNELNQLQAWWIQEMILTPAPFAERLTLFWHNHFVSRFDNTHITAPFFDQLKLFRTLGSQNFRTLTRQILRDPMMLSGLDNTSNTRQRPNENLARELMELFTLGIGHYSENDVKQVAKVLAGHGVNADDQWRYQFTADNAVPGDKTVLGKRISGTPSEQIDQLVDILLAQPQTANRLAGKFYAEFVATQPDPQAIASLAQTLRENDYAIKPFLRALLLSPAFWRQQNHGSLIKSPLDLVIGFSRTFALNLPDQQVLLDYLARLGQSPFMAPSVAGWRSGTQWLNSKSLVERTRVLHRLWQAVENPGKSHDDDGLSIRFSSEHAGLPVRFIIMADDKKIAAVTAKLGVNTRQELGSNEPGNLKPMWETVAIPRHKLPDNPQTIAIIMDAEEPGANLFVNWIALSGYRFSPGQARWIIPDGSACRADSPLGSFYCNLALSFDVTRPIDTERATLEDRQTPINSNIEYGTGRLQTRLAGEGKPTPALRRPAPSHILPPYLLATAPFMAPKPPTAASQYGHDAIKALTLDPAYNLK
;
A
#
# COMPACT_ATOMS: atom_id res chain seq x y z
N MET A 1 -39.88 26.12 35.50
CA MET A 1 -41.16 26.81 35.16
C MET A 1 -40.83 28.28 34.88
N ARG A 2 -41.48 29.03 33.97
CA ARG A 2 -42.57 28.73 33.02
C ARG A 2 -42.52 29.74 31.84
N LYS A 3 -42.62 29.23 30.60
CA LYS A 3 -43.20 29.84 29.37
C LYS A 3 -42.72 31.20 28.79
N GLN A 4 -42.60 31.23 27.45
CA GLN A 4 -42.73 32.40 26.56
C GLN A 4 -44.21 32.87 26.45
N PRO A 5 -44.50 33.97 25.72
CA PRO A 5 -45.14 33.75 24.40
C PRO A 5 -44.57 34.64 23.26
N SER A 6 -45.25 34.66 22.12
CA SER A 6 -44.75 35.10 20.80
C SER A 6 -45.79 35.96 20.03
N ILE A 7 -45.45 36.34 18.78
CA ILE A 7 -46.30 36.79 17.64
C ILE A 7 -46.14 38.27 17.22
N SER A 8 -46.14 38.46 15.89
CA SER A 8 -45.84 39.69 15.14
C SER A 8 -47.08 40.56 14.85
N LEU A 9 -46.86 41.81 14.43
CA LEU A 9 -47.88 42.70 13.86
C LEU A 9 -47.74 42.85 12.33
N PHE A 10 -48.86 42.94 11.63
CA PHE A 10 -48.96 43.42 10.25
C PHE A 10 -49.28 44.93 10.22
N PHE A 11 -48.87 45.62 9.16
CA PHE A 11 -49.33 46.98 8.85
C PHE A 11 -50.34 46.99 7.70
N ILE A 12 -51.30 47.92 7.76
CA ILE A 12 -52.31 48.17 6.73
C ILE A 12 -52.18 49.64 6.29
N ILE A 13 -52.30 49.91 4.99
CA ILE A 13 -52.41 51.25 4.42
C ILE A 13 -53.65 51.28 3.50
N PRO A 14 -54.58 52.24 3.64
CA PRO A 14 -55.84 52.26 2.88
C PRO A 14 -55.71 52.92 1.50
N LEU A 15 -56.62 52.57 0.58
CA LEU A 15 -56.74 53.19 -0.75
C LEU A 15 -57.65 54.42 -0.74
N SER A 16 -57.28 55.42 -1.54
CA SER A 16 -58.21 56.20 -2.36
C SER A 16 -57.51 56.68 -3.66
N GLY A 17 -58.14 56.76 -4.83
CA GLY A 17 -59.44 56.21 -5.19
C GLY A 17 -60.11 56.93 -6.37
N TYR A 18 -59.98 56.41 -7.59
CA TYR A 18 -60.78 56.86 -8.75
C TYR A 18 -61.12 55.69 -9.70
N LYS A 19 -62.34 55.70 -10.25
CA LYS A 19 -62.83 54.83 -11.34
C LYS A 19 -62.60 55.58 -12.68
N ARG A 20 -62.56 54.96 -13.89
CA ARG A 20 -63.56 54.04 -14.47
C ARG A 20 -63.07 53.51 -15.86
N VAL A 21 -63.82 52.57 -16.46
CA VAL A 21 -63.79 52.10 -17.88
C VAL A 21 -62.80 50.97 -18.28
N LEU A 22 -63.23 49.73 -17.97
CA LEU A 22 -63.39 48.57 -18.89
C LEU A 22 -62.58 48.50 -20.22
N ALA A 23 -61.83 47.39 -20.44
CA ALA A 23 -62.21 46.25 -21.32
C ALA A 23 -61.02 45.37 -21.78
N ASN A 24 -61.32 44.10 -22.14
CA ASN A 24 -60.55 43.17 -23.01
C ASN A 24 -59.11 42.75 -22.60
N THR A 25 -58.97 41.62 -21.89
CA THR A 25 -58.46 40.32 -22.43
C THR A 25 -58.24 39.27 -21.32
N PRO A 26 -58.93 38.10 -21.35
CA PRO A 26 -58.65 37.00 -20.40
C PRO A 26 -57.41 36.17 -20.74
N THR A 27 -56.99 36.17 -22.01
CA THR A 27 -56.08 35.17 -22.59
C THR A 27 -54.60 35.38 -22.21
N THR A 28 -54.19 36.64 -22.04
CA THR A 28 -52.80 37.02 -21.72
C THR A 28 -52.39 36.61 -20.30
N ILE A 29 -53.30 36.70 -19.33
CA ILE A 29 -53.02 36.31 -17.93
C ILE A 29 -52.84 34.79 -17.81
N ALA A 30 -53.64 33.99 -18.52
CA ALA A 30 -53.50 32.54 -18.52
C ALA A 30 -52.17 32.08 -19.14
N LEU A 31 -51.76 32.68 -20.27
CA LEU A 31 -50.46 32.40 -20.89
C LEU A 31 -49.29 32.85 -20.02
N ALA A 32 -49.37 34.01 -19.37
CA ALA A 32 -48.34 34.49 -18.45
C ALA A 32 -48.21 33.60 -17.20
N ALA A 33 -49.33 33.16 -16.60
CA ALA A 33 -49.32 32.23 -15.48
C ALA A 33 -48.75 30.86 -15.87
N GLY A 34 -49.12 30.35 -17.05
CA GLY A 34 -48.55 29.12 -17.62
C GLY A 34 -47.03 29.22 -17.83
N TYR A 35 -46.55 30.31 -18.44
CA TYR A 35 -45.13 30.56 -18.61
C TYR A 35 -44.39 30.71 -17.28
N LEU A 36 -44.99 31.36 -16.27
CA LEU A 36 -44.37 31.53 -14.97
C LEU A 36 -44.26 30.19 -14.21
N PHE A 37 -45.30 29.36 -14.24
CA PHE A 37 -45.23 27.99 -13.68
C PHE A 37 -44.24 27.10 -14.44
N PHE A 38 -44.19 27.18 -15.77
CA PHE A 38 -43.24 26.41 -16.58
C PHE A 38 -41.79 26.87 -16.36
N ALA A 39 -41.56 28.19 -16.21
CA ALA A 39 -40.25 28.76 -15.87
C ALA A 39 -39.82 28.43 -14.43
N ILE A 40 -40.74 28.40 -13.46
CA ILE A 40 -40.45 27.97 -12.09
C ILE A 40 -40.16 26.46 -12.04
N ALA A 41 -40.87 25.64 -12.84
CA ALA A 41 -40.57 24.21 -12.98
C ALA A 41 -39.19 23.98 -13.63
N LEU A 42 -38.86 24.69 -14.72
CA LEU A 42 -37.54 24.63 -15.35
C LEU A 42 -36.42 25.15 -14.44
N ALA A 43 -36.67 26.20 -13.64
CA ALA A 43 -35.73 26.67 -12.63
C ALA A 43 -35.51 25.63 -11.52
N GLY A 44 -36.59 24.99 -11.03
CA GLY A 44 -36.52 23.90 -10.05
C GLY A 44 -35.76 22.68 -10.56
N ILE A 45 -35.92 22.33 -11.85
CA ILE A 45 -35.17 21.26 -12.51
C ILE A 45 -33.70 21.66 -12.76
N ALA A 46 -33.40 22.95 -12.88
CA ALA A 46 -32.02 23.45 -13.01
C ALA A 46 -31.27 23.55 -11.67
N THR A 47 -31.98 23.67 -10.53
CA THR A 47 -31.34 23.93 -9.22
C THR A 47 -30.61 22.74 -8.59
N ASP A 48 -30.90 21.48 -8.94
CA ASP A 48 -30.19 20.33 -8.34
C ASP A 48 -28.69 20.28 -8.68
N LYS A 49 -28.26 20.89 -9.79
CA LYS A 49 -26.87 20.81 -10.27
C LYS A 49 -25.92 21.85 -9.67
N SER A 50 -26.40 22.80 -8.87
CA SER A 50 -25.54 23.83 -8.25
C SER A 50 -24.77 23.34 -7.01
N PHE A 51 -25.12 22.16 -6.47
CA PHE A 51 -24.48 21.56 -5.30
C PHE A 51 -23.59 20.34 -5.61
N ALA A 52 -23.55 19.90 -6.87
CA ALA A 52 -22.83 18.70 -7.28
C ALA A 52 -21.32 18.97 -7.49
N LEU A 53 -20.45 17.99 -7.20
CA LEU A 53 -18.99 18.17 -7.34
C LEU A 53 -18.60 18.45 -8.81
N THR A 54 -17.80 19.50 -9.02
CA THR A 54 -17.10 19.68 -10.29
C THR A 54 -16.06 18.56 -10.50
N PRO A 55 -15.67 18.25 -11.76
CA PRO A 55 -14.64 17.23 -12.02
C PRO A 55 -13.29 17.49 -11.34
N GLY A 56 -12.98 18.76 -11.03
CA GLY A 56 -11.78 19.14 -10.26
C GLY A 56 -11.91 18.81 -8.76
N GLU A 57 -13.08 19.04 -8.17
CA GLU A 57 -13.40 18.66 -6.79
C GLU A 57 -13.45 17.14 -6.62
N SER A 58 -14.10 16.42 -7.55
CA SER A 58 -14.12 14.96 -7.54
C SER A 58 -12.70 14.38 -7.63
N ARG A 59 -11.86 14.92 -8.52
CA ARG A 59 -10.45 14.54 -8.63
C ARG A 59 -9.69 14.81 -7.32
N HIS A 60 -9.78 16.02 -6.78
CA HIS A 60 -9.09 16.38 -5.53
C HIS A 60 -9.50 15.45 -4.39
N LEU A 61 -10.80 15.24 -4.17
CA LEU A 61 -11.30 14.32 -3.14
C LEU A 61 -10.72 12.91 -3.31
N LEU A 62 -10.82 12.34 -4.52
CA LEU A 62 -10.34 10.98 -4.82
C LEU A 62 -8.81 10.85 -4.75
N GLU A 63 -8.03 11.89 -5.09
CA GLU A 63 -6.58 11.91 -4.91
C GLU A 63 -6.14 12.12 -3.44
N ARG A 64 -7.02 12.65 -2.57
CA ARG A 64 -6.78 12.66 -1.11
C ARG A 64 -7.18 11.35 -0.44
N THR A 65 -8.28 10.74 -0.86
CA THR A 65 -8.82 9.50 -0.29
C THR A 65 -8.43 8.24 -1.09
N GLY A 66 -7.31 8.29 -1.80
CA GLY A 66 -6.83 7.19 -2.65
C GLY A 66 -5.42 7.46 -3.15
N PHE A 67 -4.93 6.66 -4.10
CA PHE A 67 -3.56 6.78 -4.64
C PHE A 67 -3.52 7.44 -6.03
N GLY A 68 -4.53 7.17 -6.86
CA GLY A 68 -4.71 7.67 -8.21
C GLY A 68 -6.12 7.38 -8.67
N VAL A 69 -6.56 8.01 -9.77
CA VAL A 69 -7.97 8.16 -10.08
C VAL A 69 -8.28 8.00 -11.57
N THR A 70 -9.25 7.14 -11.87
CA THR A 70 -9.75 6.87 -13.21
C THR A 70 -10.86 7.87 -13.62
N PRO A 71 -11.11 8.05 -14.93
CA PRO A 71 -12.28 8.81 -15.42
C PRO A 71 -13.62 8.29 -14.88
N GLN A 72 -13.73 6.97 -14.64
CA GLN A 72 -14.93 6.31 -14.10
C GLN A 72 -15.18 6.67 -12.62
N GLU A 73 -14.13 6.69 -11.79
CA GLU A 73 -14.23 7.11 -10.39
C GLU A 73 -14.62 8.60 -10.29
N ILE A 74 -14.04 9.48 -11.12
CA ILE A 74 -14.48 10.89 -11.21
C ILE A 74 -15.95 10.96 -11.64
N ALA A 75 -16.36 10.16 -12.62
CA ALA A 75 -17.72 10.18 -13.16
C ALA A 75 -18.80 9.80 -12.14
N ARG A 76 -18.50 8.87 -11.20
CA ARG A 76 -19.39 8.44 -10.10
C ARG A 76 -19.82 9.60 -9.19
N LEU A 77 -18.93 10.56 -8.93
CA LEU A 77 -19.17 11.63 -7.96
C LEU A 77 -19.83 12.89 -8.56
N ARG A 78 -20.01 12.97 -9.89
CA ARG A 78 -20.49 14.20 -10.58
C ARG A 78 -21.93 14.61 -10.29
N ASP A 79 -22.74 13.70 -9.77
CA ASP A 79 -24.14 13.93 -9.42
C ASP A 79 -24.37 13.85 -7.89
N MET A 80 -23.29 13.93 -7.09
CA MET A 80 -23.32 13.93 -5.63
C MET A 80 -22.93 15.32 -5.07
N THR A 81 -23.45 15.70 -3.90
CA THR A 81 -22.90 16.81 -3.11
C THR A 81 -21.61 16.43 -2.37
N ARG A 82 -20.87 17.41 -1.85
CA ARG A 82 -19.65 17.17 -1.04
C ARG A 82 -19.91 16.25 0.14
N GLU A 83 -21.02 16.44 0.84
CA GLU A 83 -21.49 15.61 1.95
C GLU A 83 -21.74 14.17 1.50
N GLN A 84 -22.50 14.00 0.41
CA GLN A 84 -22.83 12.68 -0.14
C GLN A 84 -21.58 11.93 -0.62
N ALA A 85 -20.65 12.60 -1.31
CA ALA A 85 -19.40 12.01 -1.80
C ALA A 85 -18.46 11.62 -0.65
N VAL A 86 -18.37 12.45 0.40
CA VAL A 86 -17.59 12.11 1.60
C VAL A 86 -18.23 10.95 2.37
N ASP A 87 -19.55 10.95 2.54
CA ASP A 87 -20.25 9.86 3.24
C ASP A 87 -20.19 8.53 2.47
N ASP A 88 -20.32 8.53 1.14
CA ASP A 88 -20.11 7.38 0.26
C ASP A 88 -18.70 6.78 0.47
N LEU A 89 -17.66 7.62 0.41
CA LEU A 89 -16.26 7.21 0.65
C LEU A 89 -16.05 6.65 2.07
N LEU A 90 -16.65 7.25 3.11
CA LEU A 90 -16.55 6.77 4.49
C LEU A 90 -17.20 5.38 4.69
N THR A 91 -18.14 4.96 3.84
CA THR A 91 -18.65 3.57 3.85
C THR A 91 -17.60 2.57 3.37
N THR A 92 -16.69 2.97 2.47
CA THR A 92 -15.69 2.07 1.85
C THR A 92 -14.56 1.67 2.81
N LEU A 93 -14.36 2.42 3.91
CA LEU A 93 -13.28 2.19 4.87
C LEU A 93 -13.30 0.79 5.52
N ASP A 94 -14.48 0.16 5.63
CA ASP A 94 -14.66 -1.16 6.24
C ASP A 94 -14.78 -2.28 5.19
N ALA A 95 -14.44 -2.02 3.93
CA ALA A 95 -14.36 -3.06 2.92
C ALA A 95 -13.34 -4.15 3.32
N PRO A 96 -13.53 -5.42 2.91
CA PRO A 96 -12.48 -6.43 3.04
C PRO A 96 -11.27 -6.09 2.14
N PHE A 97 -10.19 -6.87 2.26
CA PHE A 97 -9.19 -6.96 1.21
C PHE A 97 -9.83 -7.52 -0.06
N TYR A 98 -9.51 -6.94 -1.22
CA TYR A 98 -10.02 -7.34 -2.53
C TYR A 98 -9.22 -8.52 -3.12
N THR A 99 -7.94 -8.61 -2.77
CA THR A 99 -6.99 -9.63 -3.25
C THR A 99 -6.69 -10.68 -2.18
N ARG A 100 -6.37 -11.92 -2.61
CA ARG A 100 -5.97 -13.01 -1.70
C ARG A 100 -4.53 -12.75 -1.19
N PRO A 101 -4.28 -12.76 0.14
CA PRO A 101 -2.94 -12.60 0.69
C PRO A 101 -2.01 -13.78 0.34
N PRO A 102 -0.69 -13.62 0.49
CA PRO A 102 0.28 -14.69 0.21
C PRO A 102 0.00 -15.97 1.00
N ALA A 103 0.25 -17.14 0.40
CA ALA A 103 -0.08 -18.43 1.00
C ALA A 103 0.55 -18.66 2.38
N PHE A 104 1.77 -18.16 2.61
CA PHE A 104 2.48 -18.32 3.89
C PHE A 104 1.78 -17.66 5.09
N ILE A 105 0.82 -16.75 4.86
CA ILE A 105 -0.01 -16.14 5.91
C ILE A 105 -1.03 -17.14 6.50
N ALA A 106 -1.33 -18.24 5.80
CA ALA A 106 -2.17 -19.33 6.28
C ALA A 106 -1.38 -20.47 6.96
N GLU A 107 -0.05 -20.45 6.88
CA GLU A 107 0.82 -21.45 7.49
C GLU A 107 1.07 -21.13 8.98
N PRO A 108 1.44 -22.13 9.81
CA PRO A 108 1.85 -21.90 11.19
C PRO A 108 3.00 -20.89 11.29
N TYR A 109 2.87 -19.91 12.18
CA TYR A 109 3.93 -18.91 12.41
C TYR A 109 5.07 -19.60 13.18
N PRO A 110 6.35 -19.45 12.75
CA PRO A 110 7.50 -20.04 13.43
C PRO A 110 7.81 -19.33 14.75
N ASP A 111 8.70 -19.92 15.55
CA ASP A 111 9.46 -19.20 16.57
C ASP A 111 10.52 -18.32 15.87
N TYR A 112 10.39 -17.00 16.00
CA TYR A 112 11.31 -16.01 15.41
C TYR A 112 12.57 -15.75 16.29
N TRP A 113 12.83 -16.57 17.33
CA TRP A 113 14.06 -16.57 18.13
C TRP A 113 14.75 -17.94 18.26
N ALA A 114 14.26 -18.97 17.56
CA ALA A 114 14.82 -20.33 17.60
C ALA A 114 16.33 -20.38 17.22
N ASP A 115 17.04 -21.41 17.69
CA ASP A 115 18.39 -21.67 17.21
C ASP A 115 18.40 -21.86 15.68
N GLY A 116 19.41 -21.29 15.00
CA GLY A 116 19.45 -21.21 13.54
C GLY A 116 18.65 -20.05 12.92
N TRP A 117 17.93 -19.24 13.70
CA TRP A 117 17.11 -18.13 13.15
C TRP A 117 17.89 -17.08 12.34
N MET A 118 19.20 -16.95 12.57
CA MET A 118 20.09 -16.04 11.82
C MET A 118 20.89 -16.75 10.71
N GLU A 119 20.56 -17.98 10.36
CA GLU A 119 21.18 -18.67 9.21
C GLU A 119 20.71 -18.08 7.88
N GLN A 120 21.66 -17.98 6.93
CA GLN A 120 21.46 -17.33 5.63
C GLN A 120 20.26 -17.88 4.84
N GLN A 121 20.02 -19.20 4.88
CA GLN A 121 18.90 -19.84 4.18
C GLN A 121 17.54 -19.42 4.75
N VAL A 122 17.44 -19.22 6.07
CA VAL A 122 16.18 -18.87 6.74
C VAL A 122 15.93 -17.36 6.66
N ILE A 123 16.99 -16.53 6.69
CA ILE A 123 16.91 -15.10 6.36
C ILE A 123 16.43 -14.92 4.91
N PHE A 124 16.99 -15.65 3.94
CA PHE A 124 16.59 -15.58 2.54
C PHE A 124 15.11 -15.93 2.33
N ARG A 125 14.62 -17.00 2.97
CA ARG A 125 13.19 -17.37 2.96
C ARG A 125 12.31 -16.20 3.39
N ARG A 126 12.68 -15.51 4.47
CA ARG A 126 11.95 -14.37 5.05
C ARG A 126 12.04 -13.08 4.25
N VAL A 127 13.16 -12.79 3.59
CA VAL A 127 13.23 -11.71 2.60
C VAL A 127 12.21 -11.96 1.47
N ASN A 128 12.09 -13.20 1.01
CA ASN A 128 11.07 -13.57 0.04
C ASN A 128 9.62 -13.52 0.61
N GLU A 129 9.38 -13.85 1.89
CA GLU A 129 8.08 -13.64 2.56
C GLU A 129 7.70 -12.16 2.63
N LEU A 130 8.66 -11.30 2.97
CA LEU A 130 8.47 -9.85 2.93
C LEU A 130 8.14 -9.37 1.52
N ASN A 131 8.91 -9.77 0.50
CA ASN A 131 8.69 -9.37 -0.90
C ASN A 131 7.29 -9.79 -1.38
N GLN A 132 6.81 -10.98 -1.03
CA GLN A 132 5.43 -11.41 -1.30
C GLN A 132 4.39 -10.51 -0.64
N LEU A 133 4.59 -10.17 0.64
CA LEU A 133 3.64 -9.33 1.39
C LEU A 133 3.63 -7.89 0.88
N GLN A 134 4.80 -7.36 0.50
CA GLN A 134 4.94 -6.07 -0.17
C GLN A 134 4.23 -6.07 -1.53
N ALA A 135 4.48 -7.09 -2.37
CA ALA A 135 3.90 -7.22 -3.70
C ALA A 135 2.37 -7.32 -3.65
N TRP A 136 1.85 -8.17 -2.75
CA TRP A 136 0.42 -8.27 -2.46
C TRP A 136 -0.17 -6.93 -1.98
N TRP A 137 0.49 -6.22 -1.04
CA TRP A 137 -0.10 -5.00 -0.50
C TRP A 137 -0.11 -3.85 -1.52
N ILE A 138 0.95 -3.69 -2.34
CA ILE A 138 0.89 -2.72 -3.46
C ILE A 138 -0.16 -3.12 -4.50
N GLN A 139 -0.35 -4.42 -4.75
CA GLN A 139 -1.41 -4.89 -5.66
C GLN A 139 -2.80 -4.58 -5.11
N GLU A 140 -3.05 -4.81 -3.82
CA GLU A 140 -4.30 -4.42 -3.16
C GLU A 140 -4.56 -2.92 -3.34
N MET A 141 -3.57 -2.06 -3.08
CA MET A 141 -3.70 -0.62 -3.30
C MET A 141 -4.02 -0.24 -4.76
N ILE A 142 -3.47 -0.94 -5.76
CA ILE A 142 -3.76 -0.69 -7.17
C ILE A 142 -5.17 -1.20 -7.56
N LEU A 143 -5.54 -2.41 -7.16
CA LEU A 143 -6.76 -3.07 -7.65
C LEU A 143 -8.01 -2.81 -6.83
N THR A 144 -7.87 -2.45 -5.55
CA THR A 144 -9.03 -2.39 -4.65
C THR A 144 -10.03 -1.30 -5.08
N PRO A 145 -11.35 -1.58 -5.10
CA PRO A 145 -12.38 -0.57 -5.34
C PRO A 145 -12.62 0.34 -4.13
N ALA A 146 -11.92 0.10 -3.01
CA ALA A 146 -12.01 0.88 -1.76
C ALA A 146 -10.64 1.49 -1.38
N PRO A 147 -9.98 2.30 -2.23
CA PRO A 147 -8.62 2.77 -2.01
C PRO A 147 -8.46 3.66 -0.76
N PHE A 148 -9.55 4.23 -0.25
CA PHE A 148 -9.53 5.01 0.99
C PHE A 148 -9.20 4.15 2.21
N ALA A 149 -9.65 2.90 2.24
CA ALA A 149 -9.30 1.96 3.30
C ALA A 149 -7.78 1.76 3.36
N GLU A 150 -7.12 1.54 2.21
CA GLU A 150 -5.66 1.39 2.16
C GLU A 150 -4.86 2.69 2.34
N ARG A 151 -5.38 3.84 1.89
CA ARG A 151 -4.81 5.15 2.25
C ARG A 151 -4.79 5.33 3.77
N LEU A 152 -5.84 4.90 4.47
CA LEU A 152 -5.92 4.94 5.92
C LEU A 152 -5.03 3.87 6.58
N THR A 153 -4.95 2.65 6.03
CA THR A 153 -3.97 1.62 6.45
C THR A 153 -2.55 2.17 6.40
N LEU A 154 -2.15 2.80 5.29
CA LEU A 154 -0.81 3.34 5.08
C LEU A 154 -0.51 4.51 6.04
N PHE A 155 -1.49 5.38 6.32
CA PHE A 155 -1.35 6.41 7.34
C PHE A 155 -1.07 5.81 8.72
N TRP A 156 -1.79 4.75 9.12
CA TRP A 156 -1.56 4.09 10.40
C TRP A 156 -0.25 3.31 10.45
N HIS A 157 0.15 2.65 9.36
CA HIS A 157 1.45 2.00 9.22
C HIS A 157 2.62 2.99 9.28
N ASN A 158 2.43 4.23 8.81
CA ASN A 158 3.39 5.33 8.97
C ASN A 158 3.27 6.07 10.33
N HIS A 159 2.24 5.77 11.13
CA HIS A 159 2.06 6.35 12.47
C HIS A 159 2.60 5.43 13.56
N PHE A 160 2.26 4.14 13.50
CA PHE A 160 2.62 3.07 14.42
C PHE A 160 3.63 2.15 13.71
N VAL A 161 4.87 2.60 13.62
CA VAL A 161 5.86 2.03 12.70
C VAL A 161 6.52 0.77 13.26
N SER A 162 6.25 -0.37 12.64
CA SER A 162 7.09 -1.59 12.76
C SER A 162 7.99 -1.77 11.53
N ARG A 163 9.14 -2.43 11.71
CA ARG A 163 10.19 -2.59 10.68
C ARG A 163 10.68 -4.04 10.54
N PHE A 164 10.85 -4.49 9.29
CA PHE A 164 11.43 -5.80 9.01
C PHE A 164 12.93 -5.84 9.31
N ASP A 165 13.71 -4.84 8.90
CA ASP A 165 15.17 -4.88 8.96
C ASP A 165 15.78 -4.93 10.37
N ASN A 166 15.02 -4.52 11.40
CA ASN A 166 15.41 -4.70 12.81
C ASN A 166 15.05 -6.09 13.36
N THR A 167 14.00 -6.73 12.84
CA THR A 167 13.34 -7.88 13.49
C THR A 167 13.46 -9.20 12.73
N HIS A 168 13.53 -9.14 11.39
CA HIS A 168 13.37 -10.26 10.47
C HIS A 168 12.04 -11.03 10.65
N ILE A 169 11.00 -10.37 11.19
CA ILE A 169 9.66 -10.92 11.40
C ILE A 169 8.76 -10.62 10.20
N THR A 170 7.95 -11.58 9.78
CA THR A 170 7.22 -11.56 8.49
C THR A 170 5.70 -11.63 8.67
N ALA A 171 5.14 -12.77 9.06
CA ALA A 171 3.69 -12.96 9.08
C ALA A 171 2.91 -11.99 9.99
N PRO A 172 3.40 -11.61 11.20
CA PRO A 172 2.78 -10.58 12.04
C PRO A 172 2.54 -9.21 11.37
N PHE A 173 3.26 -8.85 10.29
CA PHE A 173 2.94 -7.63 9.53
C PHE A 173 1.54 -7.69 8.89
N PHE A 174 1.09 -8.87 8.44
CA PHE A 174 -0.25 -8.99 7.87
C PHE A 174 -1.34 -8.78 8.93
N ASP A 175 -1.17 -9.35 10.13
CA ASP A 175 -2.11 -9.12 11.22
C ASP A 175 -2.09 -7.65 11.69
N GLN A 176 -0.94 -6.96 11.66
CA GLN A 176 -0.86 -5.52 11.93
C GLN A 176 -1.59 -4.68 10.86
N LEU A 177 -1.43 -5.00 9.56
CA LEU A 177 -2.21 -4.34 8.49
C LEU A 177 -3.72 -4.59 8.62
N LYS A 178 -4.11 -5.81 8.99
CA LYS A 178 -5.50 -6.21 9.26
C LYS A 178 -6.06 -5.52 10.50
N LEU A 179 -5.25 -5.27 11.53
CA LEU A 179 -5.58 -4.46 12.70
C LEU A 179 -5.85 -3.00 12.30
N PHE A 180 -4.98 -2.41 11.46
CA PHE A 180 -5.19 -1.06 10.91
C PHE A 180 -6.45 -0.98 10.03
N ARG A 181 -6.70 -1.93 9.13
CA ARG A 181 -7.96 -2.03 8.36
C ARG A 181 -9.20 -2.14 9.24
N THR A 182 -9.13 -2.93 10.32
CA THR A 182 -10.30 -3.26 11.15
C THR A 182 -10.66 -2.16 12.15
N LEU A 183 -9.67 -1.54 12.79
CA LEU A 183 -9.88 -0.56 13.87
C LEU A 183 -9.48 0.88 13.50
N GLY A 184 -8.65 1.06 12.48
CA GLY A 184 -8.15 2.38 12.06
C GLY A 184 -9.22 3.30 11.48
N SER A 185 -10.33 2.76 10.98
CA SER A 185 -11.52 3.53 10.61
C SER A 185 -12.45 3.84 11.80
N GLN A 186 -12.30 3.11 12.91
CA GLN A 186 -13.27 3.08 14.00
C GLN A 186 -12.90 4.06 15.10
N ASN A 187 -11.84 3.80 15.88
CA ASN A 187 -11.50 4.60 17.06
C ASN A 187 -10.01 4.47 17.47
N PHE A 188 -9.33 5.60 17.66
CA PHE A 188 -7.90 5.64 17.99
C PHE A 188 -7.58 5.22 19.44
N ARG A 189 -8.49 5.38 20.40
CA ARG A 189 -8.37 4.81 21.76
C ARG A 189 -8.28 3.29 21.68
N THR A 190 -9.20 2.67 20.96
CA THR A 190 -9.24 1.21 20.76
C THR A 190 -8.03 0.73 19.95
N LEU A 191 -7.67 1.41 18.86
CA LEU A 191 -6.49 1.06 18.06
C LEU A 191 -5.21 1.12 18.92
N THR A 192 -4.97 2.22 19.65
CA THR A 192 -3.77 2.36 20.50
C THR A 192 -3.70 1.27 21.57
N ARG A 193 -4.84 0.93 22.20
CA ARG A 193 -4.93 -0.19 23.16
C ARG A 193 -4.57 -1.54 22.53
N GLN A 194 -4.91 -1.78 21.27
CA GLN A 194 -4.57 -3.03 20.58
C GLN A 194 -3.13 -3.02 20.02
N ILE A 195 -2.59 -1.86 19.63
CA ILE A 195 -1.18 -1.73 19.22
C ILE A 195 -0.21 -2.01 20.38
N LEU A 196 -0.59 -1.67 21.62
CA LEU A 196 0.13 -2.09 22.83
C LEU A 196 -0.05 -3.60 23.19
N ARG A 197 -0.74 -4.35 22.32
CA ARG A 197 -0.94 -5.79 22.38
C ARG A 197 -0.63 -6.46 21.01
N ASP A 198 -0.04 -5.73 20.07
CA ASP A 198 0.24 -6.20 18.71
C ASP A 198 1.63 -6.86 18.66
N PRO A 199 1.76 -8.13 18.20
CA PRO A 199 3.04 -8.84 18.20
C PRO A 199 4.15 -8.13 17.41
N MET A 200 3.80 -7.47 16.31
CA MET A 200 4.75 -6.80 15.41
C MET A 200 5.22 -5.45 15.99
N MET A 201 4.39 -4.79 16.80
CA MET A 201 4.77 -3.62 17.60
C MET A 201 5.63 -4.02 18.81
N LEU A 202 5.19 -5.04 19.56
CA LEU A 202 5.88 -5.51 20.77
C LEU A 202 7.28 -6.06 20.47
N SER A 203 7.43 -6.77 19.34
CA SER A 203 8.75 -7.21 18.85
C SER A 203 9.53 -6.07 18.17
N GLY A 204 8.82 -5.17 17.46
CA GLY A 204 9.44 -4.07 16.70
C GLY A 204 10.10 -2.98 17.56
N LEU A 205 9.59 -2.77 18.77
CA LEU A 205 10.12 -1.81 19.77
C LEU A 205 10.58 -2.53 21.06
N ASP A 206 11.10 -3.75 20.91
CA ASP A 206 11.79 -4.55 21.94
C ASP A 206 11.03 -4.81 23.25
N ASN A 207 9.72 -4.56 23.32
CA ASN A 207 8.96 -4.71 24.57
C ASN A 207 8.82 -6.18 25.01
N THR A 208 9.07 -7.12 24.10
CA THR A 208 9.25 -8.55 24.43
C THR A 208 10.44 -8.80 25.38
N SER A 209 11.38 -7.85 25.49
CA SER A 209 12.47 -7.85 26.48
C SER A 209 12.17 -7.03 27.76
N ASN A 210 11.06 -6.28 27.82
CA ASN A 210 10.76 -5.32 28.88
C ASN A 210 10.17 -5.98 30.14
N THR A 211 10.89 -5.96 31.27
CA THR A 211 10.41 -6.58 32.53
C THR A 211 10.82 -5.85 33.81
N ARG A 212 10.28 -6.34 34.94
CA ARG A 212 10.61 -5.96 36.32
C ARG A 212 12.11 -6.10 36.65
N GLN A 213 12.75 -7.15 36.16
CA GLN A 213 14.17 -7.44 36.38
C GLN A 213 15.05 -6.69 35.38
N ARG A 214 14.57 -6.53 34.15
CA ARG A 214 15.24 -5.77 33.10
C ARG A 214 14.26 -4.84 32.35
N PRO A 215 13.97 -3.62 32.83
CA PRO A 215 13.05 -2.72 32.13
C PRO A 215 13.61 -2.26 30.78
N ASN A 216 12.75 -2.22 29.76
CA ASN A 216 13.08 -1.60 28.46
C ASN A 216 12.09 -0.45 28.19
N GLU A 217 12.63 0.72 27.88
CA GLU A 217 11.88 1.96 27.74
C GLU A 217 11.51 2.29 26.29
N ASN A 218 11.94 1.50 25.30
CA ASN A 218 11.77 1.80 23.86
C ASN A 218 10.29 2.06 23.49
N LEU A 219 9.43 1.03 23.51
CA LEU A 219 7.99 1.20 23.26
C LEU A 219 7.32 2.25 24.17
N ALA A 220 7.76 2.38 25.43
CA ALA A 220 7.22 3.38 26.35
C ALA A 220 7.52 4.82 25.92
N ARG A 221 8.74 5.06 25.40
CA ARG A 221 9.19 6.36 24.90
C ARG A 221 8.50 6.69 23.58
N GLU A 222 8.48 5.77 22.61
CA GLU A 222 7.85 6.01 21.31
C GLU A 222 6.32 6.19 21.41
N LEU A 223 5.66 5.50 22.35
CA LEU A 223 4.24 5.72 22.67
C LEU A 223 3.98 7.17 23.08
N MET A 224 4.79 7.73 23.99
CA MET A 224 4.63 9.10 24.48
C MET A 224 5.13 10.14 23.45
N GLU A 225 6.23 9.87 22.77
CA GLU A 225 6.92 10.82 21.89
C GLU A 225 6.36 10.86 20.47
N LEU A 226 6.22 9.69 19.84
CA LEU A 226 5.86 9.60 18.43
C LEU A 226 4.37 9.40 18.20
N PHE A 227 3.73 8.55 19.00
CA PHE A 227 2.36 8.09 18.77
C PHE A 227 1.31 8.97 19.46
N THR A 228 1.56 9.48 20.67
CA THR A 228 0.56 10.28 21.43
C THR A 228 0.95 11.74 21.67
N LEU A 229 1.76 12.05 22.68
CA LEU A 229 1.89 13.41 23.21
C LEU A 229 2.80 14.32 22.36
N GLY A 230 4.00 13.83 22.01
CA GLY A 230 5.09 14.66 21.49
C GLY A 230 6.12 15.07 22.56
N ILE A 231 7.35 15.31 22.10
CA ILE A 231 8.50 15.76 22.92
C ILE A 231 8.10 16.94 23.83
N GLY A 232 8.52 16.89 25.10
CA GLY A 232 8.33 17.99 26.06
C GLY A 232 6.97 18.00 26.77
N HIS A 233 6.17 16.94 26.61
CA HIS A 233 4.85 16.81 27.25
C HIS A 233 4.75 15.67 28.28
N TYR A 234 5.90 15.12 28.68
CA TYR A 234 6.07 14.07 29.70
C TYR A 234 7.45 14.22 30.36
N SER A 235 7.63 13.65 31.54
CA SER A 235 8.94 13.54 32.19
C SER A 235 9.62 12.19 31.91
N GLU A 236 10.93 12.14 32.13
CA GLU A 236 11.72 10.91 32.11
C GLU A 236 11.24 9.88 33.16
N ASN A 237 10.62 10.32 34.26
CA ASN A 237 9.94 9.40 35.18
C ASN A 237 8.67 8.82 34.58
N ASP A 238 7.89 9.59 33.81
CA ASP A 238 6.67 9.06 33.19
C ASP A 238 7.01 7.94 32.19
N VAL A 239 8.04 8.10 31.35
CA VAL A 239 8.54 7.02 30.47
C VAL A 239 8.85 5.75 31.29
N LYS A 240 9.53 5.89 32.43
CA LYS A 240 9.84 4.79 33.35
C LYS A 240 8.61 4.18 34.02
N GLN A 241 7.53 4.93 34.17
CA GLN A 241 6.26 4.43 34.74
C GLN A 241 5.41 3.75 33.67
N VAL A 242 5.43 4.24 32.42
CA VAL A 242 4.87 3.57 31.25
C VAL A 242 5.61 2.26 30.97
N ALA A 243 6.94 2.23 31.01
CA ALA A 243 7.72 1.01 30.87
C ALA A 243 7.34 -0.05 31.93
N LYS A 244 7.07 0.36 33.18
CA LYS A 244 6.55 -0.52 34.25
C LYS A 244 5.12 -1.03 34.01
N VAL A 245 4.28 -0.30 33.27
CA VAL A 245 2.95 -0.77 32.83
C VAL A 245 3.10 -1.80 31.70
N LEU A 246 3.97 -1.53 30.73
CA LEU A 246 4.19 -2.40 29.57
C LEU A 246 5.10 -3.60 29.87
N ALA A 247 5.73 -3.64 31.03
CA ALA A 247 6.56 -4.75 31.48
C ALA A 247 5.77 -6.07 31.50
N GLY A 248 6.33 -7.12 30.89
CA GLY A 248 5.65 -8.42 30.78
C GLY A 248 4.51 -8.49 29.76
N HIS A 249 4.37 -7.50 28.87
CA HIS A 249 3.53 -7.62 27.67
C HIS A 249 4.42 -7.99 26.48
N GLY A 250 4.24 -9.17 25.91
CA GLY A 250 5.12 -9.73 24.88
C GLY A 250 4.39 -10.69 23.94
N VAL A 251 5.11 -11.69 23.45
CA VAL A 251 4.63 -12.70 22.50
C VAL A 251 5.01 -14.10 22.97
N ASN A 252 4.23 -15.11 22.60
CA ASN A 252 4.57 -16.51 22.82
C ASN A 252 5.30 -17.07 21.59
N ALA A 253 6.52 -17.57 21.77
CA ALA A 253 7.25 -18.28 20.72
C ALA A 253 6.55 -19.60 20.33
N ASP A 254 6.12 -20.38 21.33
CA ASP A 254 5.50 -21.70 21.13
C ASP A 254 4.07 -21.61 20.55
N ASP A 255 3.30 -20.60 20.96
CA ASP A 255 1.96 -20.32 20.43
C ASP A 255 2.02 -19.21 19.36
N GLN A 256 2.66 -19.53 18.24
CA GLN A 256 2.40 -18.89 16.95
C GLN A 256 2.66 -17.37 16.94
N TRP A 257 3.66 -16.91 17.69
CA TRP A 257 3.98 -15.48 17.89
C TRP A 257 2.84 -14.63 18.47
N ARG A 258 1.83 -15.25 19.10
CA ARG A 258 0.63 -14.55 19.59
C ARG A 258 0.95 -13.70 20.80
N TYR A 259 0.19 -12.62 20.98
CA TYR A 259 0.28 -11.75 22.15
C TYR A 259 0.15 -12.53 23.46
N GLN A 260 1.05 -12.26 24.39
CA GLN A 260 1.17 -12.96 25.67
C GLN A 260 1.40 -11.97 26.81
N PHE A 261 0.63 -12.10 27.90
CA PHE A 261 0.94 -11.43 29.16
C PHE A 261 1.69 -12.37 30.11
N THR A 262 2.63 -11.78 30.86
CA THR A 262 3.70 -12.45 31.60
C THR A 262 3.81 -11.92 33.03
N ALA A 263 3.20 -12.62 34.00
CA ALA A 263 3.07 -12.16 35.39
C ALA A 263 4.40 -11.93 36.13
N ASP A 264 5.39 -12.83 35.98
CA ASP A 264 6.67 -12.73 36.68
C ASP A 264 7.58 -11.61 36.14
N ASN A 265 7.22 -11.09 34.96
CA ASN A 265 7.92 -10.00 34.29
C ASN A 265 7.24 -8.66 34.53
N ALA A 266 5.94 -8.62 34.73
CA ALA A 266 5.23 -7.37 35.00
C ALA A 266 5.68 -6.77 36.33
N VAL A 267 5.71 -5.44 36.42
CA VAL A 267 5.98 -4.76 37.69
C VAL A 267 4.70 -4.80 38.53
N PRO A 268 4.74 -5.27 39.79
CA PRO A 268 3.54 -5.42 40.61
C PRO A 268 3.09 -4.07 41.18
N GLY A 269 1.85 -4.01 41.66
CA GLY A 269 1.28 -2.80 42.25
C GLY A 269 1.08 -1.66 41.25
N ASP A 270 0.83 -0.48 41.79
CA ASP A 270 0.35 0.67 41.05
C ASP A 270 1.48 1.54 40.49
N LYS A 271 1.21 2.19 39.35
CA LYS A 271 2.12 3.13 38.68
C LYS A 271 1.51 4.53 38.72
N THR A 272 2.32 5.55 38.47
CA THR A 272 1.83 6.93 38.31
C THR A 272 2.38 7.52 37.03
N VAL A 273 1.50 7.89 36.10
CA VAL A 273 1.83 8.48 34.79
C VAL A 273 1.08 9.81 34.67
N LEU A 274 1.77 10.91 34.37
CA LEU A 274 1.24 12.27 34.28
C LEU A 274 0.41 12.68 35.52
N GLY A 275 0.88 12.27 36.71
CA GLY A 275 0.20 12.51 37.98
C GLY A 275 -1.11 11.72 38.21
N LYS A 276 -1.42 10.74 37.36
CA LYS A 276 -2.57 9.83 37.50
C LYS A 276 -2.11 8.44 37.91
N ARG A 277 -2.78 7.86 38.91
CA ARG A 277 -2.55 6.49 39.38
C ARG A 277 -3.12 5.49 38.37
N ILE A 278 -2.37 4.44 38.10
CA ILE A 278 -2.74 3.29 37.27
C ILE A 278 -2.71 2.05 38.16
N SER A 279 -3.81 1.31 38.22
CA SER A 279 -4.03 0.19 39.16
C SER A 279 -4.90 -0.91 38.55
N GLY A 280 -4.99 -2.09 39.19
CA GLY A 280 -5.84 -3.20 38.73
C GLY A 280 -5.08 -4.25 37.90
N THR A 281 -5.78 -5.01 37.05
CA THR A 281 -5.18 -6.04 36.21
C THR A 281 -4.32 -5.45 35.08
N PRO A 282 -3.35 -6.19 34.52
CA PRO A 282 -2.47 -5.68 33.46
C PRO A 282 -3.22 -5.13 32.23
N SER A 283 -4.35 -5.72 31.87
CA SER A 283 -5.20 -5.23 30.78
C SER A 283 -5.82 -3.87 31.13
N GLU A 284 -6.37 -3.73 32.32
CA GLU A 284 -6.92 -2.46 32.81
C GLU A 284 -5.84 -1.39 32.94
N GLN A 285 -4.59 -1.77 33.24
CA GLN A 285 -3.46 -0.84 33.33
C GLN A 285 -3.04 -0.28 31.96
N ILE A 286 -3.02 -1.09 30.90
CA ILE A 286 -2.86 -0.58 29.52
C ILE A 286 -4.03 0.34 29.14
N ASP A 287 -5.25 -0.04 29.48
CA ASP A 287 -6.43 0.72 29.06
C ASP A 287 -6.51 2.08 29.78
N GLN A 288 -6.16 2.13 31.09
CA GLN A 288 -5.95 3.37 31.85
C GLN A 288 -4.78 4.21 31.32
N LEU A 289 -3.65 3.59 30.94
CA LEU A 289 -2.51 4.27 30.34
C LEU A 289 -2.92 5.03 29.07
N VAL A 290 -3.61 4.36 28.14
CA VAL A 290 -4.10 4.99 26.92
C VAL A 290 -5.08 6.12 27.25
N ASP A 291 -5.93 5.95 28.27
CA ASP A 291 -6.88 6.99 28.67
C ASP A 291 -6.20 8.24 29.26
N ILE A 292 -5.13 8.06 30.04
CA ILE A 292 -4.31 9.15 30.59
C ILE A 292 -3.57 9.93 29.49
N LEU A 293 -3.10 9.24 28.45
CA LEU A 293 -2.44 9.86 27.29
C LEU A 293 -3.44 10.59 26.38
N LEU A 294 -4.59 9.99 26.09
CA LEU A 294 -5.64 10.60 25.24
C LEU A 294 -6.41 11.72 25.96
N ALA A 295 -6.37 11.79 27.29
CA ALA A 295 -6.88 12.94 28.04
C ALA A 295 -6.06 14.23 27.83
N GLN A 296 -4.79 14.13 27.40
CA GLN A 296 -3.96 15.29 27.12
C GLN A 296 -4.36 15.94 25.79
N PRO A 297 -4.60 17.27 25.73
CA PRO A 297 -5.00 17.94 24.48
C PRO A 297 -3.93 17.87 23.39
N GLN A 298 -2.66 17.69 23.75
CA GLN A 298 -1.54 17.51 22.83
C GLN A 298 -1.73 16.27 21.94
N THR A 299 -2.27 15.17 22.46
CA THR A 299 -2.55 13.95 21.68
C THR A 299 -3.52 14.22 20.53
N ALA A 300 -4.63 14.91 20.82
CA ALA A 300 -5.60 15.29 19.80
C ALA A 300 -5.01 16.29 18.79
N ASN A 301 -4.26 17.30 19.25
CA ASN A 301 -3.61 18.28 18.38
C ASN A 301 -2.56 17.64 17.44
N ARG A 302 -1.73 16.74 17.97
CA ARG A 302 -0.70 16.02 17.19
C ARG A 302 -1.34 15.07 16.18
N LEU A 303 -2.38 14.34 16.56
CA LEU A 303 -3.09 13.43 15.65
C LEU A 303 -3.82 14.20 14.54
N ALA A 304 -4.57 15.26 14.90
CA ALA A 304 -5.22 16.15 13.93
C ALA A 304 -4.21 16.82 12.99
N GLY A 305 -3.03 17.23 13.50
CA GLY A 305 -1.93 17.78 12.70
C GLY A 305 -1.36 16.78 11.69
N LYS A 306 -1.11 15.52 12.11
CA LYS A 306 -0.68 14.44 11.18
C LYS A 306 -1.72 14.21 10.08
N PHE A 307 -3.00 14.10 10.42
CA PHE A 307 -4.08 13.92 9.44
C PHE A 307 -4.23 15.13 8.51
N TYR A 308 -4.11 16.36 9.01
CA TYR A 308 -4.14 17.56 8.16
C TYR A 308 -2.97 17.57 7.15
N ALA A 309 -1.78 17.14 7.57
CA ALA A 309 -0.60 17.08 6.71
C ALA A 309 -0.70 16.02 5.60
N GLU A 310 -1.35 14.87 5.87
CA GLU A 310 -1.58 13.80 4.88
C GLU A 310 -2.73 14.13 3.91
N PHE A 311 -3.86 14.65 4.41
CA PHE A 311 -5.09 14.76 3.63
C PHE A 311 -5.43 16.18 3.13
N VAL A 312 -4.84 17.24 3.71
CA VAL A 312 -5.17 18.64 3.35
C VAL A 312 -3.98 19.38 2.72
N ALA A 313 -2.93 19.67 3.50
CA ALA A 313 -1.79 20.47 3.07
C ALA A 313 -0.60 20.34 4.03
N THR A 314 0.63 20.39 3.49
CA THR A 314 1.88 20.38 4.29
C THR A 314 2.04 21.61 5.17
N GLN A 315 1.55 22.77 4.73
CA GLN A 315 1.59 24.00 5.50
C GLN A 315 0.52 23.95 6.60
N PRO A 316 0.89 23.96 7.90
CA PRO A 316 -0.08 23.83 8.99
C PRO A 316 -1.00 25.04 9.08
N ASP A 317 -2.27 24.77 9.37
CA ASP A 317 -3.30 25.76 9.69
C ASP A 317 -3.73 25.53 11.16
N PRO A 318 -3.17 26.30 12.13
CA PRO A 318 -3.39 26.02 13.55
C PRO A 318 -4.85 26.11 13.98
N GLN A 319 -5.67 26.94 13.32
CA GLN A 319 -7.09 27.07 13.62
C GLN A 319 -7.88 25.85 13.13
N ALA A 320 -7.62 25.38 11.90
CA ALA A 320 -8.22 24.16 11.39
C ALA A 320 -7.78 22.93 12.21
N ILE A 321 -6.49 22.82 12.56
CA ILE A 321 -5.97 21.71 13.36
C ILE A 321 -6.59 21.71 14.77
N ALA A 322 -6.71 22.86 15.44
CA ALA A 322 -7.34 22.95 16.76
C ALA A 322 -8.83 22.56 16.72
N SER A 323 -9.57 22.96 15.68
CA SER A 323 -10.97 22.56 15.48
C SER A 323 -11.11 21.05 15.27
N LEU A 324 -10.25 20.45 14.43
CA LEU A 324 -10.24 19.00 14.20
C LEU A 324 -9.81 18.21 15.46
N ALA A 325 -8.91 18.75 16.27
CA ALA A 325 -8.51 18.21 17.57
C ALA A 325 -9.60 18.34 18.66
N GLN A 326 -10.51 19.32 18.52
CA GLN A 326 -11.73 19.39 19.31
C GLN A 326 -12.70 18.28 18.88
N THR A 327 -12.94 18.11 17.57
CA THR A 327 -13.79 17.01 17.05
C THR A 327 -13.33 15.63 17.53
N LEU A 328 -12.03 15.34 17.56
CA LEU A 328 -11.51 14.09 18.13
C LEU A 328 -11.95 13.89 19.59
N ARG A 329 -11.76 14.90 20.45
CA ARG A 329 -12.06 14.76 21.88
C ARG A 329 -13.56 14.70 22.18
N GLU A 330 -14.37 15.41 21.40
CA GLU A 330 -15.83 15.40 21.53
C GLU A 330 -16.47 14.08 21.07
N ASN A 331 -15.82 13.34 20.16
CA ASN A 331 -16.30 12.07 19.62
C ASN A 331 -15.53 10.85 20.19
N ASP A 332 -14.93 10.98 21.39
CA ASP A 332 -14.11 9.95 22.05
C ASP A 332 -13.05 9.30 21.14
N TYR A 333 -12.38 10.10 20.30
CA TYR A 333 -11.39 9.66 19.30
C TYR A 333 -11.93 8.68 18.23
N ALA A 334 -13.25 8.69 17.96
CA ALA A 334 -13.84 8.00 16.82
C ALA A 334 -13.36 8.62 15.48
N ILE A 335 -12.85 7.78 14.57
CA ILE A 335 -12.10 8.25 13.40
C ILE A 335 -13.02 8.62 12.23
N LYS A 336 -14.12 7.89 11.96
CA LYS A 336 -15.08 8.27 10.91
C LYS A 336 -15.71 9.66 11.09
N PRO A 337 -16.24 10.05 12.27
CA PRO A 337 -16.76 11.41 12.48
C PRO A 337 -15.69 12.49 12.27
N PHE A 338 -14.46 12.22 12.70
CA PHE A 338 -13.30 13.09 12.50
C PHE A 338 -12.90 13.22 11.02
N LEU A 339 -12.82 12.11 10.27
CA LEU A 339 -12.54 12.12 8.83
C LEU A 339 -13.63 12.85 8.06
N ARG A 340 -14.91 12.70 8.45
CA ARG A 340 -16.02 13.48 7.90
C ARG A 340 -15.82 14.98 8.11
N ALA A 341 -15.45 15.40 9.32
CA ALA A 341 -15.17 16.80 9.63
C ALA A 341 -13.94 17.35 8.89
N LEU A 342 -12.90 16.52 8.69
CA LEU A 342 -11.71 16.88 7.92
C LEU A 342 -12.04 17.08 6.44
N LEU A 343 -12.69 16.10 5.80
CA LEU A 343 -12.98 16.11 4.37
C LEU A 343 -14.08 17.14 3.99
N LEU A 344 -14.94 17.53 4.94
CA LEU A 344 -15.89 18.64 4.76
C LEU A 344 -15.37 19.99 5.27
N SER A 345 -14.15 20.06 5.82
CA SER A 345 -13.60 21.32 6.33
C SER A 345 -13.42 22.34 5.20
N PRO A 346 -13.64 23.66 5.46
CA PRO A 346 -13.33 24.70 4.48
C PRO A 346 -11.87 24.66 4.03
N ALA A 347 -10.97 24.21 4.91
CA ALA A 347 -9.55 24.03 4.61
C ALA A 347 -9.28 22.99 3.51
N PHE A 348 -10.05 21.89 3.47
CA PHE A 348 -9.92 20.85 2.45
C PHE A 348 -10.28 21.36 1.05
N TRP A 349 -11.33 22.19 0.94
CA TRP A 349 -11.87 22.70 -0.32
C TRP A 349 -11.32 24.08 -0.75
N ARG A 350 -10.27 24.60 -0.10
CA ARG A 350 -9.57 25.81 -0.59
C ARG A 350 -8.80 25.46 -1.87
N GLN A 351 -9.01 26.24 -2.94
CA GLN A 351 -8.32 26.05 -4.23
C GLN A 351 -6.78 26.00 -4.11
N GLN A 352 -6.19 26.74 -3.17
CA GLN A 352 -4.73 26.70 -2.89
C GLN A 352 -4.22 25.34 -2.38
N ASN A 353 -5.13 24.50 -1.87
CA ASN A 353 -4.85 23.15 -1.35
C ASN A 353 -5.19 22.05 -2.39
N HIS A 354 -5.67 22.40 -3.58
CA HIS A 354 -5.89 21.44 -4.67
C HIS A 354 -4.53 21.14 -5.34
N GLY A 355 -4.14 19.86 -5.41
CA GLY A 355 -2.85 19.43 -5.96
C GLY A 355 -1.61 19.85 -5.14
N SER A 356 -1.77 20.34 -3.91
CA SER A 356 -0.69 20.98 -3.12
C SER A 356 0.32 20.03 -2.46
N LEU A 357 0.07 18.71 -2.42
CA LEU A 357 0.98 17.75 -1.80
C LEU A 357 1.89 17.10 -2.84
N ILE A 358 3.17 17.01 -2.51
CA ILE A 358 4.16 16.27 -3.29
C ILE A 358 3.90 14.77 -3.10
N LYS A 359 3.44 14.10 -4.18
CA LYS A 359 3.21 12.65 -4.22
C LYS A 359 4.45 11.90 -3.73
N SER A 360 4.29 11.11 -2.66
CA SER A 360 5.28 10.14 -2.20
C SER A 360 5.56 9.08 -3.28
N PRO A 361 6.62 8.26 -3.16
CA PRO A 361 6.86 7.18 -4.12
C PRO A 361 5.67 6.21 -4.28
N LEU A 362 4.97 5.86 -3.20
CA LEU A 362 3.73 5.06 -3.28
C LEU A 362 2.66 5.81 -4.09
N ASP A 363 2.38 7.08 -3.78
CA ASP A 363 1.41 7.91 -4.54
C ASP A 363 1.80 8.06 -6.02
N LEU A 364 3.10 8.02 -6.35
CA LEU A 364 3.60 8.11 -7.71
C LEU A 364 3.38 6.80 -8.47
N VAL A 365 3.89 5.68 -7.95
CA VAL A 365 3.92 4.39 -8.64
C VAL A 365 2.52 3.74 -8.66
N ILE A 366 1.85 3.68 -7.51
CA ILE A 366 0.50 3.10 -7.38
C ILE A 366 -0.52 4.04 -8.01
N GLY A 367 -0.37 5.36 -7.81
CA GLY A 367 -1.26 6.34 -8.40
C GLY A 367 -1.22 6.36 -9.92
N PHE A 368 -0.03 6.25 -10.53
CA PHE A 368 0.11 6.06 -11.96
C PHE A 368 -0.56 4.75 -12.42
N SER A 369 -0.23 3.63 -11.75
CA SER A 369 -0.75 2.30 -12.10
C SER A 369 -2.29 2.22 -12.05
N ARG A 370 -2.92 2.87 -11.07
CA ARG A 370 -4.40 3.05 -11.02
C ARG A 370 -4.92 3.91 -12.16
N THR A 371 -4.35 5.09 -12.34
CA THR A 371 -4.83 6.12 -13.28
C THR A 371 -4.84 5.64 -14.73
N PHE A 372 -3.84 4.84 -15.11
CA PHE A 372 -3.69 4.28 -16.46
C PHE A 372 -4.09 2.79 -16.58
N ALA A 373 -4.66 2.21 -15.53
CA ALA A 373 -5.07 0.80 -15.46
C ALA A 373 -3.97 -0.18 -15.94
N LEU A 374 -2.76 -0.01 -15.41
CA LEU A 374 -1.59 -0.82 -15.76
C LEU A 374 -1.90 -2.32 -15.51
N ASN A 375 -1.70 -3.16 -16.54
CA ASN A 375 -1.78 -4.61 -16.39
C ASN A 375 -0.75 -5.06 -15.34
N LEU A 376 -1.12 -5.94 -14.40
CA LEU A 376 -0.28 -6.23 -13.21
C LEU A 376 0.37 -7.62 -13.20
N PRO A 377 1.37 -7.90 -14.07
CA PRO A 377 2.36 -8.93 -13.79
C PRO A 377 3.65 -8.34 -13.17
N ASP A 378 3.88 -7.01 -13.19
CA ASP A 378 5.18 -6.34 -12.92
C ASP A 378 5.44 -5.96 -11.44
N GLN A 379 4.84 -6.66 -10.48
CA GLN A 379 4.79 -6.25 -9.08
C GLN A 379 6.18 -6.05 -8.45
N GLN A 380 7.15 -6.93 -8.71
CA GLN A 380 8.51 -6.80 -8.21
C GLN A 380 9.23 -5.60 -8.82
N VAL A 381 8.98 -5.26 -10.08
CA VAL A 381 9.56 -4.06 -10.71
C VAL A 381 9.02 -2.79 -10.06
N LEU A 382 7.73 -2.77 -9.70
CA LEU A 382 7.14 -1.67 -8.93
C LEU A 382 7.75 -1.57 -7.52
N LEU A 383 8.03 -2.69 -6.84
CA LEU A 383 8.74 -2.70 -5.55
C LEU A 383 10.17 -2.18 -5.67
N ASP A 384 10.91 -2.58 -6.70
CA ASP A 384 12.27 -2.12 -6.95
C ASP A 384 12.30 -0.60 -7.21
N TYR A 385 11.29 -0.07 -7.91
CA TYR A 385 11.11 1.38 -8.11
C TYR A 385 10.77 2.10 -6.79
N LEU A 386 9.90 1.52 -5.95
CA LEU A 386 9.57 2.06 -4.63
C LEU A 386 10.78 2.07 -3.68
N ALA A 387 11.59 1.01 -3.70
CA ALA A 387 12.84 0.93 -2.96
C ALA A 387 13.86 1.96 -3.46
N ARG A 388 14.05 2.09 -4.78
CA ARG A 388 14.94 3.09 -5.40
C ARG A 388 14.55 4.53 -5.07
N LEU A 389 13.25 4.79 -4.92
CA LEU A 389 12.69 6.08 -4.53
C LEU A 389 12.56 6.30 -3.01
N GLY A 390 12.88 5.29 -2.18
CA GLY A 390 13.00 5.43 -0.72
C GLY A 390 11.74 5.12 0.11
N GLN A 391 10.75 4.42 -0.45
CA GLN A 391 9.50 4.06 0.26
C GLN A 391 8.99 2.66 -0.12
N SER A 392 9.77 1.62 0.16
CA SER A 392 9.26 0.24 0.12
C SER A 392 8.45 -0.08 1.40
N PRO A 393 7.28 -0.74 1.33
CA PRO A 393 6.46 -1.03 2.51
C PRO A 393 7.21 -1.83 3.59
N PHE A 394 6.85 -1.64 4.87
CA PHE A 394 7.52 -2.23 6.05
C PHE A 394 9.00 -1.83 6.27
N MET A 395 9.59 -1.02 5.37
CA MET A 395 11.00 -0.60 5.40
C MET A 395 11.13 0.91 5.70
N ALA A 396 10.47 1.37 6.77
CA ALA A 396 10.48 2.78 7.16
C ALA A 396 11.86 3.21 7.70
N PRO A 397 12.39 4.39 7.31
CA PRO A 397 13.79 4.78 7.60
C PRO A 397 14.08 5.02 9.08
N SER A 398 13.05 5.21 9.92
CA SER A 398 13.12 5.25 11.38
C SER A 398 11.76 4.87 11.97
N VAL A 399 11.69 4.69 13.30
CA VAL A 399 10.42 4.53 14.04
C VAL A 399 9.51 5.77 13.95
N ALA A 400 10.06 6.93 13.55
CA ALA A 400 9.30 8.14 13.19
C ALA A 400 8.72 8.13 11.77
N GLY A 401 8.86 7.02 11.03
CA GLY A 401 8.23 6.80 9.73
C GLY A 401 8.93 7.50 8.57
N TRP A 402 8.21 7.57 7.44
CA TRP A 402 8.54 8.40 6.28
C TRP A 402 8.04 9.83 6.49
N ARG A 403 8.89 10.80 6.12
CA ARG A 403 8.53 12.22 6.10
C ARG A 403 7.88 12.59 4.78
N SER A 404 6.86 13.46 4.82
CA SER A 404 6.12 13.89 3.64
C SER A 404 6.70 15.16 2.98
N GLY A 405 6.08 15.62 1.89
CA GLY A 405 6.39 16.90 1.26
C GLY A 405 7.75 16.95 0.55
N THR A 406 8.49 18.03 0.76
CA THR A 406 9.77 18.29 0.07
C THR A 406 10.88 17.32 0.45
N GLN A 407 10.73 16.53 1.51
CA GLN A 407 11.69 15.46 1.88
C GLN A 407 11.78 14.37 0.80
N TRP A 408 10.77 14.22 -0.05
CA TRP A 408 10.82 13.34 -1.24
C TRP A 408 11.66 13.91 -2.39
N LEU A 409 12.08 15.17 -2.34
CA LEU A 409 12.71 15.89 -3.45
C LEU A 409 14.16 16.27 -3.15
N ASN A 410 15.08 15.75 -3.94
CA ASN A 410 16.48 16.17 -4.03
C ASN A 410 16.99 15.89 -5.45
N SER A 411 18.19 16.36 -5.80
CA SER A 411 18.74 16.26 -7.16
C SER A 411 18.79 14.82 -7.70
N LYS A 412 19.00 13.82 -6.83
CA LYS A 412 18.94 12.40 -7.22
C LYS A 412 17.49 11.94 -7.39
N SER A 413 16.62 12.15 -6.39
CA SER A 413 15.25 11.62 -6.45
C SER A 413 14.41 12.25 -7.58
N LEU A 414 14.67 13.49 -7.98
CA LEU A 414 14.02 14.11 -9.14
C LEU A 414 14.31 13.35 -10.45
N VAL A 415 15.57 13.00 -10.68
CA VAL A 415 16.01 12.24 -11.87
C VAL A 415 15.42 10.83 -11.85
N GLU A 416 15.54 10.13 -10.71
CA GLU A 416 15.02 8.77 -10.54
C GLU A 416 13.48 8.72 -10.72
N ARG A 417 12.74 9.73 -10.26
CA ARG A 417 11.28 9.84 -10.48
C ARG A 417 10.94 10.02 -11.96
N THR A 418 11.71 10.81 -12.70
CA THR A 418 11.54 10.95 -14.16
C THR A 418 11.78 9.63 -14.89
N ARG A 419 12.84 8.88 -14.53
CA ARG A 419 13.09 7.55 -15.11
C ARG A 419 12.01 6.53 -14.77
N VAL A 420 11.55 6.48 -13.51
CA VAL A 420 10.44 5.62 -13.08
C VAL A 420 9.16 5.95 -13.86
N LEU A 421 8.82 7.23 -14.03
CA LEU A 421 7.67 7.63 -14.86
C LEU A 421 7.82 7.23 -16.33
N HIS A 422 9.02 7.35 -16.91
CA HIS A 422 9.28 6.90 -18.28
C HIS A 422 9.10 5.38 -18.42
N ARG A 423 9.64 4.59 -17.48
CA ARG A 423 9.48 3.13 -17.48
C ARG A 423 8.01 2.72 -17.33
N LEU A 424 7.27 3.35 -16.42
CA LEU A 424 5.83 3.11 -16.26
C LEU A 424 5.03 3.48 -17.52
N TRP A 425 5.40 4.56 -18.22
CA TRP A 425 4.78 4.96 -19.49
C TRP A 425 5.07 3.97 -20.62
N GLN A 426 6.30 3.47 -20.74
CA GLN A 426 6.68 2.43 -21.70
C GLN A 426 5.78 1.19 -21.62
N ALA A 427 5.39 0.77 -20.40
CA ALA A 427 4.47 -0.35 -20.20
C ALA A 427 3.01 -0.02 -20.54
N VAL A 428 2.55 1.22 -20.34
CA VAL A 428 1.22 1.67 -20.78
C VAL A 428 1.13 1.71 -22.32
N GLU A 429 2.20 2.09 -23.00
CA GLU A 429 2.26 2.07 -24.48
C GLU A 429 2.42 0.64 -25.06
N ASN A 430 2.95 -0.30 -24.27
CA ASN A 430 3.17 -1.69 -24.68
C ASN A 430 2.56 -2.67 -23.66
N PRO A 431 1.23 -2.68 -23.45
CA PRO A 431 0.56 -3.33 -22.31
C PRO A 431 0.55 -4.88 -22.34
N GLY A 432 1.38 -5.50 -23.17
CA GLY A 432 1.33 -6.92 -23.52
C GLY A 432 0.13 -7.26 -24.43
N LYS A 433 0.26 -8.34 -25.21
CA LYS A 433 -0.89 -8.92 -25.92
C LYS A 433 -1.43 -10.10 -25.14
N SER A 434 -2.55 -9.90 -24.45
CA SER A 434 -3.38 -11.02 -23.96
C SER A 434 -4.05 -11.69 -25.17
N HIS A 435 -3.80 -12.99 -25.34
CA HIS A 435 -4.35 -13.86 -26.37
C HIS A 435 -4.70 -15.22 -25.75
N ASP A 436 -5.45 -16.04 -26.51
CA ASP A 436 -6.18 -17.22 -26.04
C ASP A 436 -5.38 -18.20 -25.16
N ASP A 437 -6.08 -18.86 -24.23
CA ASP A 437 -5.48 -19.75 -23.21
C ASP A 437 -4.60 -20.88 -23.79
N ASP A 438 -4.86 -21.29 -25.04
CA ASP A 438 -4.10 -22.33 -25.79
C ASP A 438 -2.80 -21.80 -26.48
N GLY A 439 -2.54 -20.50 -26.44
CA GLY A 439 -1.36 -19.88 -27.07
C GLY A 439 -0.07 -20.02 -26.26
N LEU A 440 1.09 -19.88 -26.93
CA LEU A 440 2.38 -19.75 -26.25
C LEU A 440 2.65 -18.28 -25.94
N SER A 441 2.77 -17.93 -24.67
CA SER A 441 3.25 -16.62 -24.22
C SER A 441 4.64 -16.73 -23.63
N ILE A 442 5.53 -15.77 -23.93
CA ILE A 442 6.87 -15.68 -23.37
C ILE A 442 7.03 -14.29 -22.75
N ARG A 443 7.35 -14.24 -21.45
CA ARG A 443 7.62 -12.99 -20.73
C ARG A 443 9.11 -12.80 -20.56
N PHE A 444 9.62 -11.67 -21.04
CA PHE A 444 11.05 -11.38 -21.12
C PHE A 444 11.33 -9.89 -20.91
N SER A 445 12.57 -9.53 -20.65
CA SER A 445 13.05 -8.15 -20.73
C SER A 445 14.51 -8.13 -21.22
N SER A 446 15.09 -6.96 -21.49
CA SER A 446 16.40 -6.87 -22.13
C SER A 446 17.18 -5.58 -21.89
N GLU A 447 18.48 -5.65 -22.14
CA GLU A 447 19.42 -4.54 -22.18
C GLU A 447 20.24 -4.61 -23.47
N HIS A 448 20.65 -3.46 -24.03
CA HIS A 448 21.50 -3.40 -25.21
C HIS A 448 22.38 -2.13 -25.23
N ALA A 449 23.59 -2.24 -25.78
CA ALA A 449 24.45 -1.07 -26.03
C ALA A 449 24.26 -0.46 -27.44
N GLY A 450 23.57 -1.17 -28.35
CA GLY A 450 23.42 -0.84 -29.76
C GLY A 450 22.01 -1.10 -30.26
N LEU A 451 21.82 -2.11 -31.13
CA LEU A 451 20.51 -2.53 -31.62
C LEU A 451 19.68 -3.23 -30.52
N PRO A 452 18.33 -3.16 -30.56
CA PRO A 452 17.48 -3.90 -29.63
C PRO A 452 17.68 -5.42 -29.74
N VAL A 453 17.57 -6.11 -28.61
CA VAL A 453 17.85 -7.56 -28.52
C VAL A 453 16.88 -8.37 -29.38
N ARG A 454 17.42 -9.32 -30.15
CA ARG A 454 16.66 -10.29 -30.94
C ARG A 454 16.71 -11.67 -30.29
N PHE A 455 15.65 -12.46 -30.46
CA PHE A 455 15.67 -13.89 -30.13
C PHE A 455 14.78 -14.71 -31.05
N ILE A 456 15.13 -15.98 -31.22
CA ILE A 456 14.39 -16.97 -32.01
C ILE A 456 13.63 -17.88 -31.06
N ILE A 457 12.39 -18.21 -31.41
CA ILE A 457 11.58 -19.19 -30.67
C ILE A 457 11.45 -20.45 -31.53
N MET A 458 11.81 -21.59 -30.95
CA MET A 458 11.68 -22.93 -31.51
C MET A 458 10.62 -23.71 -30.73
N ALA A 459 9.91 -24.61 -31.40
CA ALA A 459 9.11 -25.67 -30.78
C ALA A 459 9.40 -26.98 -31.50
N ASP A 460 9.84 -28.00 -30.75
CA ASP A 460 10.30 -29.30 -31.28
C ASP A 460 11.23 -29.13 -32.52
N ASP A 461 12.35 -28.44 -32.29
CA ASP A 461 13.39 -28.09 -33.27
C ASP A 461 12.93 -27.31 -34.53
N LYS A 462 11.66 -26.90 -34.59
CA LYS A 462 11.10 -26.06 -35.66
C LYS A 462 11.01 -24.60 -35.23
N LYS A 463 11.57 -23.69 -36.03
CA LYS A 463 11.43 -22.23 -35.83
C LYS A 463 9.97 -21.80 -35.99
N ILE A 464 9.36 -21.29 -34.92
CA ILE A 464 7.98 -20.80 -34.89
C ILE A 464 7.89 -19.26 -34.92
N ALA A 465 8.94 -18.57 -34.45
CA ALA A 465 9.01 -17.11 -34.50
C ALA A 465 10.46 -16.58 -34.44
N ALA A 466 10.60 -15.29 -34.78
CA ALA A 466 11.70 -14.44 -34.35
C ALA A 466 11.09 -13.17 -33.73
N VAL A 467 11.73 -12.65 -32.70
CA VAL A 467 11.23 -11.55 -31.86
C VAL A 467 12.33 -10.51 -31.70
N THR A 468 11.94 -9.24 -31.64
CA THR A 468 12.81 -8.11 -31.31
C THR A 468 12.18 -7.36 -30.15
N ALA A 469 12.97 -7.11 -29.11
CA ALA A 469 12.54 -6.36 -27.94
C ALA A 469 12.19 -4.90 -28.29
N LYS A 470 11.28 -4.30 -27.52
CA LYS A 470 10.78 -2.93 -27.70
C LYS A 470 11.06 -2.00 -26.52
N LEU A 471 11.13 -2.54 -25.31
CA LEU A 471 11.22 -1.77 -24.06
C LEU A 471 12.62 -1.78 -23.45
N GLY A 472 13.53 -2.58 -24.01
CA GLY A 472 14.87 -2.82 -23.48
C GLY A 472 15.68 -1.56 -23.21
N VAL A 473 16.59 -1.64 -22.24
CA VAL A 473 17.42 -0.50 -21.83
C VAL A 473 18.55 -0.28 -22.81
N ASN A 474 18.65 0.92 -23.39
CA ASN A 474 19.88 1.36 -24.05
C ASN A 474 20.92 1.75 -22.99
N THR A 475 21.79 0.80 -22.62
CA THR A 475 22.77 0.97 -21.54
C THR A 475 23.86 1.97 -21.89
N ARG A 476 24.19 2.14 -23.19
CA ARG A 476 25.11 3.16 -23.67
C ARG A 476 24.55 4.57 -23.46
N GLN A 477 23.23 4.74 -23.58
CA GLN A 477 22.56 6.01 -23.33
C GLN A 477 22.56 6.37 -21.84
N GLU A 478 22.28 5.42 -20.93
CA GLU A 478 22.33 5.67 -19.48
C GLU A 478 23.76 5.93 -18.98
N LEU A 479 24.77 5.21 -19.48
CA LEU A 479 26.17 5.51 -19.17
C LEU A 479 26.59 6.90 -19.69
N GLY A 480 26.14 7.28 -20.89
CA GLY A 480 26.44 8.57 -21.52
C GLY A 480 25.85 9.79 -20.81
N SER A 481 24.80 9.63 -20.00
CA SER A 481 24.20 10.69 -19.19
C SER A 481 24.80 10.84 -17.78
N ASN A 482 25.89 10.11 -17.47
CA ASN A 482 26.42 9.91 -16.10
C ASN A 482 25.38 9.32 -15.14
N GLU A 483 24.45 8.51 -15.67
CA GLU A 483 23.34 7.97 -14.89
C GLU A 483 23.65 6.56 -14.38
N PRO A 484 23.50 6.29 -13.07
CA PRO A 484 23.64 4.94 -12.54
C PRO A 484 22.48 4.07 -13.03
N GLY A 485 22.78 3.20 -14.00
CA GLY A 485 21.88 2.26 -14.66
C GLY A 485 21.45 1.11 -13.74
N ASN A 486 20.63 1.46 -12.74
CA ASN A 486 20.17 0.58 -11.67
C ASN A 486 18.64 0.42 -11.64
N LEU A 487 17.92 0.95 -12.62
CA LEU A 487 16.46 0.82 -12.74
C LEU A 487 16.15 -0.27 -13.76
N LYS A 488 15.65 -1.41 -13.29
CA LYS A 488 15.27 -2.53 -14.16
C LYS A 488 14.30 -2.06 -15.25
N PRO A 489 14.42 -2.55 -16.50
CA PRO A 489 13.39 -2.38 -17.51
C PRO A 489 12.06 -3.00 -17.07
N MET A 490 10.96 -2.56 -17.69
CA MET A 490 9.67 -3.25 -17.58
C MET A 490 9.73 -4.60 -18.32
N TRP A 491 8.84 -5.52 -17.99
CA TRP A 491 8.72 -6.77 -18.72
C TRP A 491 7.88 -6.60 -20.00
N GLU A 492 8.31 -7.27 -21.06
CA GLU A 492 7.55 -7.48 -22.28
C GLU A 492 6.92 -8.89 -22.28
N THR A 493 5.77 -9.04 -22.94
CA THR A 493 5.18 -10.34 -23.23
C THR A 493 4.92 -10.46 -24.72
N VAL A 494 5.55 -11.45 -25.37
CA VAL A 494 5.25 -11.85 -26.74
C VAL A 494 4.32 -13.07 -26.73
N ALA A 495 3.25 -13.01 -27.53
CA ALA A 495 2.27 -14.08 -27.67
C ALA A 495 2.32 -14.67 -29.09
N ILE A 496 2.43 -15.99 -29.17
CA ILE A 496 2.47 -16.79 -30.40
C ILE A 496 1.17 -17.61 -30.46
N PRO A 497 0.28 -17.34 -31.45
CA PRO A 497 -1.00 -18.04 -31.57
C PRO A 497 -0.84 -19.56 -31.74
N ARG A 498 -1.77 -20.34 -31.18
CA ARG A 498 -1.77 -21.82 -31.20
C ARG A 498 -1.63 -22.44 -32.60
N HIS A 499 -2.12 -21.77 -33.64
CA HIS A 499 -1.98 -22.22 -35.04
C HIS A 499 -0.54 -22.17 -35.59
N LYS A 500 0.42 -21.56 -34.87
CA LYS A 500 1.85 -21.57 -35.22
C LYS A 500 2.65 -22.63 -34.48
N LEU A 501 2.05 -23.29 -33.49
CA LEU A 501 2.68 -24.31 -32.67
C LEU A 501 2.45 -25.72 -33.28
N PRO A 502 3.33 -26.70 -33.01
CA PRO A 502 3.01 -28.11 -33.14
C PRO A 502 1.74 -28.48 -32.34
N ASP A 503 1.11 -29.62 -32.66
CA ASP A 503 -0.16 -29.96 -32.02
C ASP A 503 -0.07 -30.47 -30.58
N ASN A 504 1.06 -31.07 -30.23
CA ASN A 504 1.41 -31.48 -28.87
C ASN A 504 2.91 -31.20 -28.66
N PRO A 505 3.32 -29.91 -28.52
CA PRO A 505 4.73 -29.56 -28.43
C PRO A 505 5.35 -30.20 -27.19
N GLN A 506 6.51 -30.84 -27.33
CA GLN A 506 7.22 -31.46 -26.20
C GLN A 506 8.22 -30.48 -25.58
N THR A 507 8.81 -29.64 -26.42
CA THR A 507 9.87 -28.69 -26.06
C THR A 507 9.62 -27.32 -26.66
N ILE A 508 9.92 -26.28 -25.89
CA ILE A 508 10.03 -24.90 -26.36
C ILE A 508 11.46 -24.42 -26.09
N ALA A 509 12.12 -23.80 -27.08
CA ALA A 509 13.44 -23.22 -26.88
C ALA A 509 13.51 -21.75 -27.32
N ILE A 510 14.20 -20.94 -26.52
CA ILE A 510 14.47 -19.53 -26.76
C ILE A 510 15.97 -19.40 -27.04
N ILE A 511 16.35 -18.88 -28.21
CA ILE A 511 17.74 -18.73 -28.63
C ILE A 511 18.05 -17.23 -28.78
N MET A 512 19.04 -16.70 -28.05
CA MET A 512 19.37 -15.27 -28.16
C MET A 512 20.18 -15.00 -29.43
N ASP A 513 19.58 -14.23 -30.33
CA ASP A 513 20.08 -13.88 -31.65
C ASP A 513 20.93 -12.59 -31.55
N ALA A 514 22.02 -12.68 -30.78
CA ALA A 514 22.90 -11.58 -30.43
C ALA A 514 24.22 -11.60 -31.22
N GLU A 515 24.29 -10.72 -32.23
CA GLU A 515 25.52 -10.40 -32.97
C GLU A 515 26.24 -9.14 -32.41
N GLU A 516 25.60 -8.42 -31.48
CA GLU A 516 26.06 -7.15 -30.88
C GLU A 516 26.63 -7.37 -29.46
N PRO A 517 27.86 -6.89 -29.15
CA PRO A 517 28.40 -6.92 -27.79
C PRO A 517 27.58 -6.08 -26.79
N GLY A 518 27.27 -6.67 -25.64
CA GLY A 518 26.49 -5.99 -24.58
C GLY A 518 24.97 -6.02 -24.80
N ALA A 519 24.47 -7.03 -25.52
CA ALA A 519 23.06 -7.39 -25.58
C ALA A 519 22.73 -8.49 -24.56
N ASN A 520 21.82 -8.21 -23.63
CA ASN A 520 21.37 -9.14 -22.57
C ASN A 520 19.87 -9.43 -22.71
N LEU A 521 19.46 -10.70 -22.62
CA LEU A 521 18.06 -11.12 -22.56
C LEU A 521 17.77 -11.78 -21.20
N PHE A 522 16.64 -11.45 -20.60
CA PHE A 522 16.16 -12.03 -19.35
C PHE A 522 14.78 -12.65 -19.60
N VAL A 523 14.62 -13.95 -19.42
CA VAL A 523 13.33 -14.66 -19.55
C VAL A 523 12.78 -14.96 -18.16
N ASN A 524 11.58 -14.46 -17.87
CA ASN A 524 10.90 -14.64 -16.59
C ASN A 524 10.13 -15.98 -16.54
N TRP A 525 9.28 -16.22 -17.54
CA TRP A 525 8.56 -17.49 -17.73
C TRP A 525 8.10 -17.66 -19.18
N ILE A 526 7.76 -18.89 -19.53
CA ILE A 526 6.86 -19.19 -20.65
C ILE A 526 5.53 -19.73 -20.12
N ALA A 527 4.45 -19.55 -20.88
CA ALA A 527 3.13 -20.07 -20.57
C ALA A 527 2.50 -20.68 -21.82
N LEU A 528 1.81 -21.82 -21.67
CA LEU A 528 1.18 -22.57 -22.75
C LEU A 528 -0.01 -23.38 -22.19
N SER A 529 -1.14 -23.37 -22.90
CA SER A 529 -2.35 -24.14 -22.53
C SER A 529 -2.79 -23.89 -21.07
N GLY A 530 -2.76 -22.62 -20.63
CA GLY A 530 -3.06 -22.20 -19.26
C GLY A 530 -1.99 -22.47 -18.19
N TYR A 531 -0.93 -23.22 -18.48
CA TYR A 531 0.16 -23.55 -17.54
C TYR A 531 1.35 -22.60 -17.69
N ARG A 532 2.18 -22.48 -16.64
CA ARG A 532 3.47 -21.76 -16.66
C ARG A 532 4.64 -22.72 -16.47
N PHE A 533 5.78 -22.38 -17.06
CA PHE A 533 7.03 -23.15 -17.00
C PHE A 533 8.20 -22.22 -16.64
N SER A 534 9.09 -22.75 -15.79
CA SER A 534 10.13 -21.97 -15.12
C SER A 534 11.49 -22.05 -15.83
N PRO A 535 12.26 -20.95 -15.89
CA PRO A 535 13.68 -21.01 -16.24
C PRO A 535 14.46 -21.97 -15.32
N GLY A 536 14.10 -22.05 -14.03
CA GLY A 536 14.74 -22.96 -13.06
C GLY A 536 14.56 -24.45 -13.37
N GLN A 537 13.53 -24.82 -14.13
CA GLN A 537 13.30 -26.19 -14.63
C GLN A 537 13.71 -26.36 -16.10
N ALA A 538 14.18 -25.30 -16.76
CA ALA A 538 14.72 -25.34 -18.10
C ALA A 538 16.21 -25.76 -18.10
N ARG A 539 16.75 -26.05 -19.27
CA ARG A 539 18.17 -26.40 -19.47
C ARG A 539 18.83 -25.48 -20.48
N TRP A 540 20.08 -25.10 -20.22
CA TRP A 540 20.92 -24.46 -21.23
C TRP A 540 21.32 -25.48 -22.31
N ILE A 541 21.29 -25.01 -23.55
CA ILE A 541 21.87 -25.63 -24.75
C ILE A 541 22.84 -24.59 -25.32
N ILE A 542 24.06 -25.02 -25.66
CA ILE A 542 25.04 -24.18 -26.33
C ILE A 542 24.83 -24.36 -27.84
N PRO A 543 24.45 -23.31 -28.61
CA PRO A 543 24.27 -23.42 -30.05
C PRO A 543 25.58 -23.72 -30.78
N ASP A 544 25.50 -24.41 -31.93
CA ASP A 544 26.67 -24.66 -32.77
C ASP A 544 27.38 -23.35 -33.15
N GLY A 545 28.70 -23.31 -32.93
CA GLY A 545 29.53 -22.12 -33.15
C GLY A 545 29.49 -21.08 -32.03
N SER A 546 28.70 -21.26 -30.97
CA SER A 546 28.73 -20.36 -29.80
C SER A 546 29.99 -20.58 -28.95
N ALA A 547 30.63 -19.48 -28.55
CA ALA A 547 31.75 -19.46 -27.60
C ALA A 547 31.29 -19.33 -26.13
N CYS A 548 29.99 -19.36 -25.88
CA CYS A 548 29.41 -19.18 -24.54
C CYS A 548 29.70 -20.33 -23.59
N ARG A 549 29.65 -20.02 -22.29
CA ARG A 549 29.54 -21.00 -21.21
C ARG A 549 28.11 -20.98 -20.67
N ALA A 550 27.64 -22.14 -20.22
CA ALA A 550 26.33 -22.31 -19.59
C ALA A 550 26.39 -22.11 -18.07
N ASP A 551 27.18 -21.14 -17.61
CA ASP A 551 27.47 -20.83 -16.19
C ASP A 551 26.61 -19.69 -15.62
N SER A 552 25.82 -19.03 -16.48
CA SER A 552 24.89 -17.97 -16.09
C SER A 552 23.58 -18.54 -15.49
N PRO A 553 22.90 -17.82 -14.57
CA PRO A 553 21.58 -18.19 -14.07
C PRO A 553 20.59 -18.47 -15.20
N LEU A 554 19.85 -19.58 -15.11
CA LEU A 554 18.87 -19.97 -16.13
C LEU A 554 17.87 -18.82 -16.38
N GLY A 555 17.60 -18.52 -17.64
CA GLY A 555 16.81 -17.33 -18.03
C GLY A 555 17.63 -16.06 -18.27
N SER A 556 18.87 -15.96 -17.77
CA SER A 556 19.76 -14.81 -18.00
C SER A 556 20.79 -15.10 -19.10
N PHE A 557 20.55 -14.55 -20.29
CA PHE A 557 21.43 -14.68 -21.45
C PHE A 557 22.33 -13.43 -21.53
N TYR A 558 23.62 -13.57 -21.20
CA TYR A 558 24.64 -12.51 -21.40
C TYR A 558 25.45 -12.70 -22.68
N CYS A 559 25.23 -13.80 -23.40
CA CYS A 559 25.79 -14.10 -24.72
C CYS A 559 24.91 -15.15 -25.43
N ASN A 560 25.20 -15.46 -26.71
CA ASN A 560 24.41 -16.37 -27.56
C ASN A 560 24.29 -17.81 -26.99
N LEU A 561 23.19 -18.05 -26.26
CA LEU A 561 22.78 -19.32 -25.68
C LEU A 561 21.35 -19.66 -26.10
N ALA A 562 20.97 -20.93 -25.93
CA ALA A 562 19.60 -21.41 -26.08
C ALA A 562 19.07 -21.97 -24.74
N LEU A 563 17.89 -21.53 -24.29
CA LEU A 563 17.21 -22.05 -23.11
C LEU A 563 16.04 -22.95 -23.54
N SER A 564 16.09 -24.23 -23.16
CA SER A 564 15.11 -25.26 -23.54
C SER A 564 14.24 -25.67 -22.34
N PHE A 565 12.93 -25.52 -22.50
CA PHE A 565 11.90 -25.91 -21.54
C PHE A 565 11.28 -27.25 -21.96
N ASP A 566 11.14 -28.20 -21.03
CA ASP A 566 10.24 -29.35 -21.15
C ASP A 566 8.82 -28.87 -20.83
N VAL A 567 7.92 -28.86 -21.83
CA VAL A 567 6.53 -28.41 -21.63
C VAL A 567 5.55 -29.56 -21.36
N THR A 568 6.05 -30.79 -21.21
CA THR A 568 5.24 -31.97 -20.82
C THR A 568 4.98 -32.02 -19.30
N ARG A 569 5.73 -31.23 -18.52
CA ARG A 569 5.69 -31.19 -17.04
C ARG A 569 5.25 -29.81 -16.55
N PRO A 570 3.95 -29.49 -16.60
CA PRO A 570 3.46 -28.18 -16.15
C PRO A 570 3.66 -28.00 -14.65
N ILE A 571 4.08 -26.80 -14.25
CA ILE A 571 4.19 -26.44 -12.84
C ILE A 571 2.82 -25.94 -12.35
N ASP A 572 2.34 -26.51 -11.24
CA ASP A 572 1.19 -25.96 -10.52
C ASP A 572 1.56 -24.57 -9.99
N THR A 573 0.83 -23.55 -10.46
CA THR A 573 1.08 -22.14 -10.18
C THR A 573 0.94 -21.73 -8.70
N GLU A 574 0.33 -22.55 -7.83
CA GLU A 574 0.37 -22.31 -6.37
C GLU A 574 1.59 -23.00 -5.71
N ARG A 575 2.00 -24.18 -6.19
CA ARG A 575 3.12 -24.97 -5.64
C ARG A 575 4.51 -24.54 -6.10
N ALA A 576 4.63 -24.04 -7.33
CA ALA A 576 5.87 -23.63 -7.97
C ALA A 576 6.78 -22.75 -7.08
N THR A 577 6.12 -21.93 -6.27
CA THR A 577 6.68 -21.00 -5.30
C THR A 577 7.98 -21.49 -4.64
N LEU A 578 7.98 -22.57 -3.85
CA LEU A 578 9.13 -22.91 -2.99
C LEU A 578 10.39 -23.41 -3.72
N GLU A 579 10.26 -23.97 -4.93
CA GLU A 579 11.39 -24.44 -5.73
C GLU A 579 11.96 -23.29 -6.57
N ASP A 580 11.09 -22.55 -7.29
CA ASP A 580 11.50 -21.43 -8.13
C ASP A 580 12.09 -20.26 -7.33
N ARG A 581 11.68 -20.07 -6.07
CA ARG A 581 12.25 -19.07 -5.14
C ARG A 581 13.66 -19.40 -4.65
N GLN A 582 14.17 -20.61 -4.87
CA GLN A 582 15.57 -20.94 -4.60
C GLN A 582 16.47 -20.65 -5.80
N THR A 583 15.89 -20.31 -6.97
CA THR A 583 16.67 -19.84 -8.11
C THR A 583 17.17 -18.40 -7.89
N PRO A 584 18.20 -17.95 -8.62
CA PRO A 584 18.67 -16.57 -8.52
C PRO A 584 17.58 -15.54 -8.83
N ILE A 585 17.71 -14.31 -8.30
CA ILE A 585 16.67 -13.27 -8.35
C ILE A 585 16.18 -12.95 -9.78
N ASN A 586 16.99 -13.19 -10.80
CA ASN A 586 16.68 -12.90 -12.20
C ASN A 586 15.76 -13.96 -12.85
N SER A 587 15.61 -15.12 -12.21
CA SER A 587 14.66 -16.19 -12.53
C SER A 587 13.53 -16.33 -11.50
N ASN A 588 13.41 -15.39 -10.55
CA ASN A 588 12.22 -15.28 -9.69
C ASN A 588 10.98 -15.01 -10.54
N ILE A 589 10.17 -16.04 -10.74
CA ILE A 589 8.87 -15.91 -11.36
C ILE A 589 7.94 -15.15 -10.44
N GLU A 590 7.23 -14.18 -11.02
CA GLU A 590 6.18 -13.43 -10.33
C GLU A 590 4.94 -14.33 -10.16
N TYR A 591 5.02 -15.24 -9.18
CA TYR A 591 3.91 -16.04 -8.63
C TYR A 591 3.00 -15.17 -7.77
N GLY A 592 2.38 -14.19 -8.43
CA GLY A 592 1.35 -13.31 -7.90
C GLY A 592 0.16 -13.26 -8.85
N THR A 593 -0.96 -13.88 -8.47
CA THR A 593 -2.32 -13.47 -8.90
C THR A 593 -2.68 -13.49 -10.39
N GLY A 594 -2.04 -14.33 -11.21
CA GLY A 594 -2.34 -14.51 -12.64
C GLY A 594 -3.75 -15.04 -13.01
N ARG A 595 -4.76 -14.89 -12.14
CA ARG A 595 -6.18 -15.16 -12.38
C ARG A 595 -7.06 -13.94 -12.09
N LEU A 596 -6.69 -12.80 -12.67
CA LEU A 596 -7.65 -11.73 -12.95
C LEU A 596 -7.78 -11.60 -14.46
N GLN A 597 -8.86 -12.16 -15.01
CA GLN A 597 -9.29 -11.85 -16.36
C GLN A 597 -9.46 -10.34 -16.48
N THR A 598 -8.86 -9.72 -17.50
CA THR A 598 -9.03 -8.29 -17.80
C THR A 598 -10.42 -8.01 -18.36
N ARG A 599 -11.45 -8.10 -17.50
CA ARG A 599 -12.73 -7.43 -17.70
C ARG A 599 -12.56 -5.94 -17.41
N LEU A 600 -11.76 -5.29 -18.25
CA LEU A 600 -12.01 -3.90 -18.63
C LEU A 600 -13.48 -3.80 -19.07
N ALA A 601 -14.11 -2.66 -18.80
CA ALA A 601 -15.57 -2.54 -18.72
C ALA A 601 -16.29 -2.69 -20.08
N GLY A 602 -16.43 -3.92 -20.56
CA GLY A 602 -17.34 -4.32 -21.63
C GLY A 602 -18.78 -4.36 -21.12
N GLU A 603 -19.54 -3.33 -21.49
CA GLU A 603 -21.01 -3.31 -21.59
C GLU A 603 -21.83 -3.82 -20.38
N GLY A 604 -22.08 -2.90 -19.44
CA GLY A 604 -23.41 -2.69 -18.88
C GLY A 604 -24.04 -3.79 -18.01
N LYS A 605 -23.65 -3.86 -16.73
CA LYS A 605 -24.55 -4.29 -15.64
C LYS A 605 -24.12 -3.70 -14.28
N PRO A 606 -25.04 -3.26 -13.41
CA PRO A 606 -24.69 -2.77 -12.07
C PRO A 606 -24.21 -3.89 -11.13
N THR A 607 -23.31 -3.55 -10.21
CA THR A 607 -22.81 -4.46 -9.17
C THR A 607 -23.91 -4.85 -8.17
N PRO A 608 -24.08 -6.13 -7.80
CA PRO A 608 -25.07 -6.55 -6.80
C PRO A 608 -24.66 -6.15 -5.38
N ALA A 609 -25.63 -5.80 -4.54
CA ALA A 609 -25.41 -5.32 -3.18
C ALA A 609 -24.98 -6.42 -2.19
N LEU A 610 -24.02 -6.09 -1.32
CA LEU A 610 -23.47 -7.00 -0.30
C LEU A 610 -24.44 -7.23 0.87
N ARG A 611 -24.58 -8.49 1.31
CA ARG A 611 -25.28 -8.88 2.56
C ARG A 611 -24.28 -9.10 3.70
N ARG A 612 -24.68 -8.76 4.93
CA ARG A 612 -23.92 -9.01 6.17
C ARG A 612 -24.33 -10.33 6.86
N PRO A 613 -23.38 -11.06 7.48
CA PRO A 613 -23.62 -11.96 8.60
C PRO A 613 -23.16 -11.35 9.96
N ALA A 614 -23.42 -12.05 11.07
CA ALA A 614 -23.14 -11.63 12.46
C ALA A 614 -22.17 -12.62 13.20
N PRO A 615 -21.58 -12.27 14.35
CA PRO A 615 -20.35 -12.92 14.88
C PRO A 615 -20.54 -13.81 16.12
N SER A 616 -19.49 -14.59 16.48
CA SER A 616 -19.38 -15.30 17.77
C SER A 616 -17.93 -15.67 18.19
N HIS A 617 -17.47 -15.17 19.36
CA HIS A 617 -16.83 -15.84 20.53
C HIS A 617 -15.85 -17.06 20.36
N ILE A 618 -14.81 -17.34 21.20
CA ILE A 618 -14.20 -16.69 22.41
C ILE A 618 -12.79 -17.29 22.77
N LEU A 619 -11.83 -16.43 23.18
CA LEU A 619 -10.68 -16.57 24.14
C LEU A 619 -9.79 -17.87 24.20
N PRO A 620 -8.99 -18.16 25.28
CA PRO A 620 -7.51 -17.92 25.36
C PRO A 620 -6.72 -19.19 25.87
N PRO A 621 -5.52 -19.17 26.55
CA PRO A 621 -4.45 -18.16 26.86
C PRO A 621 -3.00 -18.72 26.52
N TYR A 622 -1.80 -18.45 27.10
CA TYR A 622 -1.24 -17.66 28.26
C TYR A 622 0.34 -17.52 28.19
N LEU A 623 0.97 -16.77 29.14
CA LEU A 623 2.27 -16.96 29.89
C LEU A 623 3.49 -17.71 29.25
N LEU A 624 4.80 -17.37 29.41
CA LEU A 624 5.58 -16.43 30.26
C LEU A 624 7.09 -16.29 29.81
N ALA A 625 7.71 -15.08 29.81
CA ALA A 625 8.99 -14.74 30.53
C ALA A 625 10.41 -15.10 29.92
N THR A 626 11.59 -14.45 30.15
CA THR A 626 12.06 -13.22 30.89
C THR A 626 13.38 -12.58 30.33
N ALA A 627 13.31 -11.35 29.78
CA ALA A 627 14.23 -10.22 30.09
C ALA A 627 15.77 -10.30 29.89
N PRO A 628 16.57 -9.58 30.73
CA PRO A 628 17.58 -7.95 30.34
C PRO A 628 18.40 -7.46 29.13
N PHE A 629 18.35 -6.11 29.10
CA PHE A 629 19.41 -5.09 28.99
C PHE A 629 20.67 -5.44 28.18
N MET A 630 21.00 -4.55 27.24
CA MET A 630 21.96 -3.48 27.54
C MET A 630 21.82 -2.30 26.57
N ALA A 631 22.39 -1.14 26.92
CA ALA A 631 22.49 -0.01 25.99
C ALA A 631 23.29 -0.43 24.73
N PRO A 632 22.97 0.11 23.53
CA PRO A 632 23.62 -0.30 22.30
C PRO A 632 25.12 -0.01 22.35
N LYS A 633 25.92 -1.09 22.39
CA LYS A 633 27.33 -1.03 22.01
C LYS A 633 27.44 -0.46 20.58
N PRO A 634 28.55 0.18 20.20
CA PRO A 634 28.82 0.48 18.81
C PRO A 634 28.70 -0.82 17.99
N PRO A 635 28.17 -0.76 16.75
CA PRO A 635 27.85 -1.94 15.95
C PRO A 635 29.06 -2.86 15.86
N THR A 636 28.93 -4.08 16.39
CA THR A 636 29.92 -5.14 16.14
C THR A 636 29.87 -5.48 14.66
N ALA A 637 30.99 -5.93 14.08
CA ALA A 637 31.08 -6.20 12.65
C ALA A 637 29.95 -7.10 12.12
N ALA A 638 29.45 -8.05 12.94
CA ALA A 638 28.29 -8.88 12.64
C ALA A 638 27.00 -8.11 12.29
N SER A 639 26.73 -6.96 12.92
CA SER A 639 25.57 -6.12 12.60
C SER A 639 25.72 -5.35 11.28
N GLN A 640 26.96 -5.02 10.92
CA GLN A 640 27.31 -4.42 9.64
C GLN A 640 27.21 -5.47 8.51
N TYR A 641 27.74 -6.68 8.73
CA TYR A 641 27.46 -7.85 7.90
C TYR A 641 25.96 -8.14 7.79
N GLY A 642 25.16 -7.93 8.86
CA GLY A 642 23.71 -8.04 8.82
C GLY A 642 23.07 -7.06 7.83
N HIS A 643 23.29 -5.76 7.99
CA HIS A 643 22.75 -4.75 7.07
C HIS A 643 23.25 -4.91 5.63
N ASP A 644 24.52 -5.25 5.43
CA ASP A 644 25.09 -5.40 4.09
C ASP A 644 24.76 -6.77 3.46
N ALA A 645 24.47 -7.81 4.25
CA ALA A 645 23.85 -9.05 3.77
C ALA A 645 22.37 -8.86 3.43
N ILE A 646 21.58 -8.12 4.23
CA ILE A 646 20.21 -7.75 3.85
C ILE A 646 20.22 -6.98 2.53
N LYS A 647 21.18 -6.05 2.32
CA LYS A 647 21.40 -5.43 1.00
C LYS A 647 21.77 -6.47 -0.06
N ALA A 648 22.74 -7.36 0.17
CA ALA A 648 23.16 -8.36 -0.83
C ALA A 648 22.14 -9.48 -1.10
N LEU A 649 21.09 -9.60 -0.27
CA LEU A 649 19.96 -10.52 -0.43
C LEU A 649 18.69 -9.81 -0.97
N THR A 650 18.65 -8.48 -0.97
CA THR A 650 17.59 -7.66 -1.59
C THR A 650 18.02 -6.98 -2.89
N LEU A 651 19.34 -6.81 -3.10
CA LEU A 651 19.98 -6.37 -4.32
C LEU A 651 20.63 -7.58 -5.01
N ASP A 652 19.98 -8.01 -6.08
CA ASP A 652 20.51 -8.75 -7.23
C ASP A 652 22.01 -9.17 -7.17
N PRO A 653 22.32 -10.48 -7.05
CA PRO A 653 23.68 -11.00 -7.17
C PRO A 653 24.39 -10.68 -8.49
N ALA A 654 23.67 -10.43 -9.60
CA ALA A 654 24.29 -10.01 -10.85
C ALA A 654 24.84 -8.56 -10.78
N TYR A 655 24.42 -7.76 -9.79
CA TYR A 655 25.05 -6.48 -9.49
C TYR A 655 26.46 -6.64 -8.89
N ASN A 656 26.79 -7.82 -8.34
CA ASN A 656 28.13 -8.18 -7.85
C ASN A 656 28.97 -8.93 -8.92
N LEU A 657 28.52 -8.94 -10.18
CA LEU A 657 29.26 -9.48 -11.35
C LEU A 657 29.71 -8.37 -12.33
N LYS A 658 29.81 -7.12 -11.85
CA LYS A 658 30.35 -5.94 -12.55
C LYS A 658 31.48 -5.31 -11.74
#